data_AF-A0A3D9FZA7-F1
#
_entry.id   AF-A0A3D9FZA7-F1
#
_cell.length_a   1.000
_cell.length_b   1.000
_cell.length_c   1.000
_cell.angle_alpha   90.00
_cell.angle_beta   90.00
_cell.angle_gamma   90.00
#
_symmetry.space_group_name_H-M   'P 1'
#
loop_
_entity.id
_entity.type
_entity.pdbx_description
1 polymer ?
#
loop_
_entity_poly.entity_id
_entity_poly.type
_entity_poly.pdbx_seq_one_letter_code
_entity_poly.pdbx_strand_id
1 'polypeptide(L)'
;MRRLSWFFLLQIILISTTVSAQKSAIYTYDLKDFDKAVALYNDKQYASAQHIFQYVKNNSAPTEEVKSDCAYYIANCAIRTNQPNADALMEKFVADYPTSTKQNQAYIEVAQYFFEQGNYPKALQWFDKVDESYMSKADSDKFNFQKGYSYFNAKKKKEATTYFNKVVNSAEYGSQAKYYLGFMAYEGDDYKEATKYFDEVSGEEKYKEKLSYYQADMNFKLGNFQKAIDLGQKAMAKSNEMEKSELNKIIGESYFNLKQYGKAIPFLEQYAGKKGKWNNTDFYQLGYAYYEQKDYEKAISQFNKIIEGKDFVAQNAYYHLGLSYLNTGKKQEALNAFKNASEMEFNAQIQEDAALNYAKLSYDIGNAYQTVPGILLDFLKKYPNNSSKAEVEKLLVDSYISTKNYKEALVLLEKNRSAENKAAYQKVLFYRGLELYNESNYAEAGKMFKSAISEQKTPEFTARATFWKAETEYLSDDFQNALLTYKQFAGQTAAKSTEEYKNINYNIGYTYFKLKEYDQAATSFQTQIDNSPSDKSRLNDSYLRLGDSRFVSSKYSQAMEAYGKAIDAKGVDADYAQFQKALSYGFMSKNDQKINELNNFLKMYKKSEYRDDVLFELGNTYVADKKNDLAIKTYDQLISEYKNGSFTSKSILKQGLIYYNSDRDEQALTKFKKVAAEFPKTPEALEAVATARLIYVDSGKVDEYATWVRTLDFVSVTDAELDNDTYDAAFKQYSQNNSKTAIAGFAGYVSKFPSGLHALEANFYLAQLYYADGSETKSIPNYQYVIDQPRSEFTEQALNRLAQIYLKSKECDKAIPVLVRLQNEADYPQNKNFAQANLMKCYYDKKDYDNSVIAAEKVLENPKSDAGVKADAQIIVARAAMQTGNEDKAKAAYAKLSATSKGELAAEALYYDAYFKTKEGKFDASNTAVQKLAKNYSAYKYYGAKGLVLMAKNFYGLKDSYQATYILDNVINNFTDYPDVVEEAKTELSAIKLEESKTNSSINK
;
A
#
# COMPACT_ATOMS: atom_id res chain seq x y z
N MET A 1 12.57 128.28 -38.15
CA MET A 1 11.44 128.48 -39.09
C MET A 1 11.65 127.55 -40.31
N ARG A 2 10.61 127.20 -41.07
CA ARG A 2 10.64 126.28 -42.25
C ARG A 2 11.47 126.87 -43.43
N ARG A 3 12.02 126.10 -44.40
CA ARG A 3 11.30 125.48 -45.55
C ARG A 3 12.22 124.66 -46.52
N LEU A 4 11.65 123.58 -47.10
CA LEU A 4 11.76 122.99 -48.47
C LEU A 4 13.14 122.79 -49.19
N SER A 5 13.31 121.89 -50.17
CA SER A 5 12.62 120.61 -50.47
C SER A 5 13.41 119.76 -51.49
N TRP A 6 13.38 118.46 -51.21
CA TRP A 6 13.58 117.27 -52.03
C TRP A 6 12.68 117.22 -53.31
N PHE A 7 12.92 116.22 -54.18
CA PHE A 7 12.08 115.79 -55.32
C PHE A 7 11.79 116.84 -56.42
N PHE A 8 12.58 116.84 -57.49
CA PHE A 8 12.17 116.27 -58.80
C PHE A 8 13.47 116.05 -59.61
N LEU A 9 13.88 114.80 -59.83
CA LEU A 9 13.47 113.95 -60.95
C LEU A 9 13.89 114.57 -62.30
N LEU A 10 14.71 113.95 -63.13
CA LEU A 10 14.84 112.55 -63.62
C LEU A 10 14.61 112.65 -65.12
N GLN A 11 15.14 111.70 -65.90
CA GLN A 11 15.01 111.64 -67.36
C GLN A 11 15.78 112.79 -68.06
N ILE A 12 16.55 112.59 -69.13
CA ILE A 12 16.70 111.50 -70.13
C ILE A 12 18.05 111.80 -70.85
N ILE A 13 18.86 110.91 -71.44
CA ILE A 13 19.01 109.44 -71.40
C ILE A 13 20.29 109.09 -72.22
N LEU A 14 21.03 108.02 -71.87
CA LEU A 14 21.98 107.20 -72.69
C LEU A 14 23.09 107.93 -73.53
N ILE A 15 24.31 107.43 -73.68
CA ILE A 15 24.69 106.09 -74.18
C ILE A 15 26.02 105.60 -73.54
N SER A 16 25.99 104.32 -73.13
CA SER A 16 27.07 103.37 -72.77
C SER A 16 28.54 103.82 -72.57
N THR A 17 29.06 103.51 -71.38
CA THR A 17 30.39 102.89 -71.21
C THR A 17 30.29 101.72 -70.23
N THR A 18 31.02 100.63 -70.49
CA THR A 18 31.05 99.43 -69.64
C THR A 18 32.10 99.59 -68.54
N VAL A 19 31.69 99.46 -67.27
CA VAL A 19 32.60 99.46 -66.11
C VAL A 19 32.68 98.05 -65.53
N SER A 20 33.87 97.44 -65.59
CA SER A 20 34.14 96.15 -64.95
C SER A 20 34.39 96.32 -63.45
N ALA A 21 33.50 95.78 -62.62
CA ALA A 21 33.72 95.67 -61.17
C ALA A 21 34.44 94.35 -60.84
N GLN A 22 35.58 94.43 -60.15
CA GLN A 22 36.23 93.24 -59.58
C GLN A 22 35.40 92.71 -58.40
N LYS A 23 35.21 91.38 -58.32
CA LYS A 23 34.62 90.72 -57.14
C LYS A 23 35.61 90.79 -55.96
N SER A 24 35.08 90.96 -54.75
CA SER A 24 35.89 90.98 -53.53
C SER A 24 36.48 89.60 -53.20
N ALA A 25 37.65 89.60 -52.55
CA ALA A 25 38.47 88.41 -52.30
C ALA A 25 37.72 87.23 -51.66
N ILE A 26 36.71 87.53 -50.82
CA ILE A 26 35.85 86.55 -50.13
C ILE A 26 35.08 85.63 -51.11
N TYR A 27 34.85 86.05 -52.36
CA TYR A 27 34.14 85.25 -53.38
C TYR A 27 35.05 84.66 -54.47
N THR A 28 36.36 84.87 -54.37
CA THR A 28 37.32 84.55 -55.44
C THR A 28 38.59 83.82 -54.98
N TYR A 29 38.78 83.58 -53.69
CA TYR A 29 39.86 82.72 -53.18
C TYR A 29 39.52 81.23 -53.30
N ASP A 30 40.56 80.40 -53.40
CA ASP A 30 40.46 79.00 -53.86
C ASP A 30 39.72 78.04 -52.90
N LEU A 31 39.49 78.44 -51.64
CA LEU A 31 38.82 77.62 -50.63
C LEU A 31 37.36 78.01 -50.37
N LYS A 32 36.80 79.03 -51.03
CA LYS A 32 35.44 79.54 -50.76
C LYS A 32 34.35 78.45 -50.75
N ASP A 33 34.46 77.47 -51.65
CA ASP A 33 33.46 76.40 -51.80
C ASP A 33 33.70 75.26 -50.78
N PHE A 34 34.96 75.08 -50.34
CA PHE A 34 35.32 74.21 -49.22
C PHE A 34 34.79 74.78 -47.90
N ASP A 35 35.08 76.06 -47.61
CA ASP A 35 34.64 76.72 -46.37
C ASP A 35 33.11 76.80 -46.29
N LYS A 36 32.44 76.99 -47.43
CA LYS A 36 30.97 76.86 -47.54
C LYS A 36 30.48 75.46 -47.20
N ALA A 37 31.16 74.41 -47.66
CA ALA A 37 30.80 73.04 -47.33
C ALA A 37 31.03 72.72 -45.83
N VAL A 38 32.12 73.24 -45.24
CA VAL A 38 32.40 73.15 -43.80
C VAL A 38 31.34 73.89 -42.98
N ALA A 39 30.91 75.09 -43.39
CA ALA A 39 29.82 75.81 -42.74
C ALA A 39 28.51 74.99 -42.74
N LEU A 40 28.12 74.44 -43.90
CA LEU A 40 26.94 73.57 -44.02
C LEU A 40 27.06 72.28 -43.19
N TYR A 41 28.26 71.71 -43.06
CA TYR A 41 28.53 70.56 -42.19
C TYR A 41 28.32 70.89 -40.72
N ASN A 42 28.84 72.04 -40.27
CA ASN A 42 28.68 72.52 -38.90
C ASN A 42 27.21 72.86 -38.58
N ASP A 43 26.48 73.41 -39.55
CA ASP A 43 25.02 73.64 -39.50
C ASP A 43 24.19 72.34 -39.64
N LYS A 44 24.85 71.17 -39.63
CA LYS A 44 24.26 69.82 -39.73
C LYS A 44 23.50 69.54 -41.04
N GLN A 45 23.70 70.33 -42.08
CA GLN A 45 23.13 70.14 -43.41
C GLN A 45 23.94 69.12 -44.24
N TYR A 46 24.12 67.91 -43.69
CA TYR A 46 25.09 66.92 -44.16
C TYR A 46 24.94 66.52 -45.63
N ALA A 47 23.71 66.39 -46.15
CA ALA A 47 23.49 66.07 -47.57
C ALA A 47 23.97 67.21 -48.51
N SER A 48 23.65 68.46 -48.16
CA SER A 48 24.10 69.65 -48.90
C SER A 48 25.61 69.81 -48.82
N ALA A 49 26.19 69.62 -47.63
CA ALA A 49 27.63 69.68 -47.40
C ALA A 49 28.36 68.61 -48.23
N GLN A 50 27.91 67.35 -48.19
CA GLN A 50 28.49 66.22 -48.92
C GLN A 50 28.57 66.49 -50.44
N HIS A 51 27.51 67.03 -51.04
CA HIS A 51 27.49 67.37 -52.46
C HIS A 51 28.53 68.44 -52.80
N ILE A 52 28.69 69.47 -51.97
CA ILE A 52 29.70 70.52 -52.22
C ILE A 52 31.12 69.98 -51.96
N PHE A 53 31.36 69.17 -50.92
CA PHE A 53 32.67 68.52 -50.74
C PHE A 53 33.03 67.58 -51.91
N GLN A 54 32.07 66.85 -52.50
CA GLN A 54 32.29 66.06 -53.71
C GLN A 54 32.69 66.94 -54.90
N TYR A 55 31.99 68.07 -55.08
CA TYR A 55 32.34 69.05 -56.12
C TYR A 55 33.77 69.60 -55.93
N VAL A 56 34.11 70.03 -54.70
CA VAL A 56 35.44 70.58 -54.38
C VAL A 56 36.53 69.53 -54.60
N LYS A 57 36.38 68.33 -54.03
CA LYS A 57 37.36 67.23 -54.17
C LYS A 57 37.71 66.93 -55.63
N ASN A 58 36.71 66.95 -56.50
CA ASN A 58 36.85 66.53 -57.89
C ASN A 58 37.27 67.66 -58.84
N ASN A 59 36.94 68.92 -58.54
CA ASN A 59 37.04 70.02 -59.51
C ASN A 59 37.86 71.24 -59.06
N SER A 60 37.97 71.51 -57.74
CA SER A 60 38.47 72.81 -57.26
C SER A 60 39.32 72.77 -55.99
N ALA A 61 39.71 71.60 -55.49
CA ALA A 61 40.60 71.49 -54.34
C ALA A 61 42.03 71.93 -54.70
N PRO A 62 42.58 73.02 -54.10
CA PRO A 62 43.86 73.59 -54.50
C PRO A 62 45.08 72.81 -53.98
N THR A 63 44.89 71.94 -52.99
CA THR A 63 45.94 71.08 -52.42
C THR A 63 45.42 69.67 -52.18
N GLU A 64 46.34 68.70 -52.05
CA GLU A 64 45.97 67.32 -51.72
C GLU A 64 45.42 67.20 -50.29
N GLU A 65 45.83 68.08 -49.38
CA GLU A 65 45.28 68.17 -48.01
C GLU A 65 43.80 68.57 -48.02
N VAL A 66 43.40 69.51 -48.90
CA VAL A 66 41.98 69.86 -49.08
C VAL A 66 41.18 68.71 -49.72
N LYS A 67 41.79 67.90 -50.60
CA LYS A 67 41.13 66.67 -51.11
C LYS A 67 40.95 65.62 -50.01
N SER A 68 41.95 65.47 -49.14
CA SER A 68 41.88 64.65 -47.91
C SER A 68 40.71 65.10 -47.04
N ASP A 69 40.63 66.40 -46.71
CA ASP A 69 39.57 66.94 -45.86
C ASP A 69 38.19 66.80 -46.51
N CYS A 70 38.08 67.03 -47.82
CA CYS A 70 36.84 66.74 -48.52
C CYS A 70 36.47 65.25 -48.44
N ALA A 71 37.43 64.33 -48.62
CA ALA A 71 37.18 62.90 -48.52
C ALA A 71 36.71 62.50 -47.11
N TYR A 72 37.34 63.05 -46.08
CA TYR A 72 36.92 62.95 -44.68
C TYR A 72 35.46 63.40 -44.48
N TYR A 73 35.14 64.65 -44.86
CA TYR A 73 33.81 65.19 -44.65
C TYR A 73 32.73 64.47 -45.50
N ILE A 74 33.07 63.97 -46.70
CA ILE A 74 32.15 63.16 -47.53
C ILE A 74 31.78 61.86 -46.81
N ALA A 75 32.77 61.14 -46.27
CA ALA A 75 32.57 59.91 -45.54
C ALA A 75 31.80 60.17 -44.23
N ASN A 76 32.13 61.23 -43.50
CA ASN A 76 31.44 61.61 -42.28
C ASN A 76 29.96 61.99 -42.54
N CYS A 77 29.68 62.78 -43.58
CA CYS A 77 28.31 63.07 -44.01
C CYS A 77 27.54 61.79 -44.39
N ALA A 78 28.18 60.84 -45.06
CA ALA A 78 27.56 59.55 -45.41
C ALA A 78 27.14 58.78 -44.15
N ILE A 79 27.98 58.77 -43.11
CA ILE A 79 27.69 58.12 -41.82
C ILE A 79 26.53 58.83 -41.13
N ARG A 80 26.59 60.17 -41.00
CA ARG A 80 25.55 60.97 -40.34
C ARG A 80 24.21 61.01 -41.08
N THR A 81 24.19 60.62 -42.35
CA THR A 81 22.96 60.44 -43.16
C THR A 81 22.58 58.97 -43.36
N ASN A 82 23.27 58.04 -42.66
CA ASN A 82 23.03 56.60 -42.67
C ASN A 82 23.01 55.98 -44.09
N GLN A 83 23.93 56.41 -44.95
CA GLN A 83 24.04 55.91 -46.33
C GLN A 83 24.59 54.47 -46.36
N PRO A 84 24.17 53.64 -47.34
CA PRO A 84 24.83 52.36 -47.61
C PRO A 84 26.33 52.55 -47.87
N ASN A 85 27.16 51.66 -47.31
CA ASN A 85 28.63 51.67 -47.44
C ASN A 85 29.33 52.91 -46.85
N ALA A 86 28.68 53.65 -45.94
CA ALA A 86 29.27 54.83 -45.30
C ALA A 86 30.51 54.49 -44.42
N ASP A 87 30.55 53.30 -43.82
CA ASP A 87 31.74 52.76 -43.13
C ASP A 87 32.88 52.49 -44.12
N ALA A 88 32.60 51.85 -45.26
CA ALA A 88 33.57 51.63 -46.33
C ALA A 88 34.11 52.93 -46.94
N LEU A 89 33.30 54.00 -47.03
CA LEU A 89 33.78 55.33 -47.44
C LEU A 89 34.79 55.91 -46.45
N MET A 90 34.61 55.67 -45.15
CA MET A 90 35.56 56.13 -44.13
C MET A 90 36.84 55.29 -44.11
N GLU A 91 36.72 53.96 -44.22
CA GLU A 91 37.90 53.09 -44.35
C GLU A 91 38.71 53.44 -45.61
N LYS A 92 38.03 53.77 -46.72
CA LYS A 92 38.68 54.27 -47.92
C LYS A 92 39.37 55.62 -47.70
N PHE A 93 38.75 56.59 -47.03
CA PHE A 93 39.43 57.86 -46.69
C PHE A 93 40.72 57.60 -45.90
N VAL A 94 40.66 56.74 -44.88
CA VAL A 94 41.82 56.38 -44.04
C VAL A 94 42.93 55.69 -44.84
N ALA A 95 42.57 54.83 -45.80
CA ALA A 95 43.52 54.11 -46.65
C ALA A 95 44.13 54.98 -47.76
N ASP A 96 43.32 55.84 -48.39
CA ASP A 96 43.76 56.75 -49.46
C ASP A 96 44.63 57.91 -48.89
N TYR A 97 44.39 58.32 -47.63
CA TYR A 97 45.05 59.47 -46.98
C TYR A 97 45.63 59.13 -45.59
N PRO A 98 46.60 58.21 -45.49
CA PRO A 98 47.08 57.66 -44.21
C PRO A 98 47.85 58.65 -43.32
N THR A 99 48.29 59.79 -43.87
CA THR A 99 48.97 60.87 -43.12
C THR A 99 48.06 62.10 -42.89
N SER A 100 46.75 61.96 -43.10
CA SER A 100 45.79 63.06 -42.92
C SER A 100 45.68 63.48 -41.44
N THR A 101 45.70 64.79 -41.18
CA THR A 101 45.43 65.35 -39.85
C THR A 101 44.01 65.04 -39.33
N LYS A 102 43.10 64.59 -40.20
CA LYS A 102 41.74 64.15 -39.85
C LYS A 102 41.62 62.64 -39.56
N GLN A 103 42.67 61.84 -39.75
CA GLN A 103 42.58 60.38 -39.62
C GLN A 103 42.11 59.95 -38.21
N ASN A 104 42.70 60.52 -37.16
CA ASN A 104 42.30 60.18 -35.79
C ASN A 104 40.88 60.67 -35.46
N GLN A 105 40.53 61.87 -35.92
CA GLN A 105 39.19 62.43 -35.79
C GLN A 105 38.12 61.56 -36.46
N ALA A 106 38.43 60.96 -37.62
CA ALA A 106 37.55 60.02 -38.29
C ALA A 106 37.23 58.81 -37.41
N TYR A 107 38.24 58.14 -36.86
CA TYR A 107 38.03 57.00 -35.97
C TYR A 107 37.15 57.36 -34.75
N ILE A 108 37.38 58.53 -34.15
CA ILE A 108 36.61 59.05 -33.02
C ILE A 108 35.14 59.30 -33.43
N GLU A 109 34.88 60.03 -34.52
CA GLU A 109 33.52 60.39 -34.92
C GLU A 109 32.70 59.18 -35.40
N VAL A 110 33.31 58.20 -36.08
CA VAL A 110 32.61 56.95 -36.44
C VAL A 110 32.28 56.11 -35.20
N ALA A 111 33.22 55.99 -34.27
CA ALA A 111 32.99 55.27 -33.02
C ALA A 111 31.89 55.93 -32.17
N GLN A 112 31.89 57.27 -32.09
CA GLN A 112 30.84 58.05 -31.42
C GLN A 112 29.47 57.84 -32.07
N TYR A 113 29.37 57.84 -33.40
CA TYR A 113 28.11 57.55 -34.09
C TYR A 113 27.56 56.16 -33.74
N PHE A 114 28.38 55.11 -33.84
CA PHE A 114 27.92 53.76 -33.48
C PHE A 114 27.60 53.61 -31.99
N PHE A 115 28.29 54.33 -31.11
CA PHE A 115 27.98 54.42 -29.69
C PHE A 115 26.60 55.03 -29.43
N GLU A 116 26.30 56.16 -30.08
CA GLU A 116 25.01 56.87 -29.96
C GLU A 116 23.84 56.05 -30.53
N GLN A 117 24.10 55.16 -31.50
CA GLN A 117 23.15 54.15 -31.98
C GLN A 117 23.04 52.89 -31.10
N GLY A 118 23.77 52.81 -29.97
CA GLY A 118 23.80 51.64 -29.09
C GLY A 118 24.53 50.42 -29.64
N ASN A 119 25.23 50.54 -30.78
CA ASN A 119 26.00 49.45 -31.39
C ASN A 119 27.43 49.41 -30.84
N TYR A 120 27.55 49.05 -29.56
CA TYR A 120 28.82 48.98 -28.84
C TYR A 120 29.89 48.09 -29.52
N PRO A 121 29.57 46.93 -30.14
CA PRO A 121 30.56 46.15 -30.87
C PRO A 121 31.19 46.89 -32.07
N LYS A 122 30.39 47.59 -32.89
CA LYS A 122 30.94 48.45 -33.95
C LYS A 122 31.68 49.65 -33.37
N ALA A 123 31.18 50.27 -32.30
CA ALA A 123 31.87 51.38 -31.65
C ALA A 123 33.29 50.98 -31.19
N LEU A 124 33.46 49.79 -30.57
CA LEU A 124 34.77 49.27 -30.17
C LEU A 124 35.72 49.06 -31.35
N GLN A 125 35.26 48.51 -32.48
CA GLN A 125 36.09 48.31 -33.68
C GLN A 125 36.74 49.61 -34.20
N TRP A 126 36.09 50.75 -34.00
CA TRP A 126 36.58 52.06 -34.38
C TRP A 126 37.36 52.75 -33.24
N PHE A 127 36.89 52.63 -31.99
CA PHE A 127 37.63 53.09 -30.80
C PHE A 127 38.99 52.41 -30.58
N ASP A 128 39.18 51.19 -31.10
CA ASP A 128 40.46 50.47 -31.07
C ASP A 128 41.45 50.91 -32.16
N LYS A 129 41.01 51.74 -33.13
CA LYS A 129 41.88 52.37 -34.15
C LYS A 129 42.37 53.79 -33.74
N VAL A 130 41.80 54.38 -32.69
CA VAL A 130 42.11 55.75 -32.21
C VAL A 130 43.51 55.82 -31.58
N ASP A 131 44.29 56.82 -31.96
CA ASP A 131 45.53 57.22 -31.29
C ASP A 131 45.21 58.13 -30.09
N GLU A 132 45.53 57.68 -28.88
CA GLU A 132 45.24 58.41 -27.64
C GLU A 132 46.19 59.61 -27.40
N SER A 133 47.28 59.75 -28.16
CA SER A 133 48.40 60.66 -27.81
C SER A 133 48.16 62.16 -28.10
N TYR A 134 47.20 62.51 -28.96
CA TYR A 134 46.95 63.90 -29.41
C TYR A 134 45.52 64.40 -29.14
N MET A 135 44.86 63.92 -28.08
CA MET A 135 43.49 64.32 -27.73
C MET A 135 43.45 65.50 -26.75
N SER A 136 42.44 66.39 -26.89
CA SER A 136 42.14 67.37 -25.83
C SER A 136 41.67 66.64 -24.56
N LYS A 137 41.76 67.28 -23.38
CA LYS A 137 41.32 66.64 -22.13
C LYS A 137 39.83 66.29 -22.14
N ALA A 138 38.99 67.13 -22.74
CA ALA A 138 37.54 66.88 -22.86
C ALA A 138 37.25 65.71 -23.84
N ASP A 139 37.91 65.69 -25.00
CA ASP A 139 37.74 64.61 -25.98
C ASP A 139 38.26 63.27 -25.44
N SER A 140 39.40 63.31 -24.73
CA SER A 140 39.98 62.14 -24.07
C SER A 140 39.04 61.59 -22.99
N ASP A 141 38.40 62.45 -22.20
CA ASP A 141 37.43 62.01 -21.19
C ASP A 141 36.18 61.38 -21.83
N LYS A 142 35.60 62.02 -22.85
CA LYS A 142 34.47 61.47 -23.61
C LYS A 142 34.82 60.12 -24.25
N PHE A 143 35.95 60.03 -24.94
CA PHE A 143 36.45 58.80 -25.57
C PHE A 143 36.64 57.67 -24.55
N ASN A 144 37.39 57.93 -23.47
CA ASN A 144 37.68 56.90 -22.47
C ASN A 144 36.40 56.41 -21.78
N PHE A 145 35.44 57.31 -21.50
CA PHE A 145 34.15 56.90 -20.95
C PHE A 145 33.34 56.03 -21.93
N GLN A 146 33.19 56.46 -23.19
CA GLN A 146 32.41 55.73 -24.20
C GLN A 146 33.04 54.38 -24.55
N LYS A 147 34.37 54.32 -24.64
CA LYS A 147 35.11 53.07 -24.85
C LYS A 147 34.96 52.13 -23.66
N GLY A 148 35.08 52.65 -22.43
CA GLY A 148 34.83 51.90 -21.18
C GLY A 148 33.40 51.34 -21.10
N TYR A 149 32.39 52.15 -21.41
CA TYR A 149 30.98 51.72 -21.45
C TYR A 149 30.69 50.70 -22.55
N SER A 150 31.37 50.80 -23.69
CA SER A 150 31.26 49.81 -24.77
C SER A 150 31.88 48.47 -24.34
N TYR A 151 33.03 48.48 -23.66
CA TYR A 151 33.61 47.26 -23.07
C TYR A 151 32.74 46.66 -21.95
N PHE A 152 32.08 47.50 -21.14
CA PHE A 152 31.12 47.06 -20.13
C PHE A 152 29.95 46.30 -20.77
N ASN A 153 29.33 46.86 -21.82
CA ASN A 153 28.28 46.17 -22.58
C ASN A 153 28.79 44.87 -23.25
N ALA A 154 30.05 44.84 -23.68
CA ALA A 154 30.72 43.64 -24.19
C ALA A 154 31.14 42.63 -23.09
N LYS A 155 30.77 42.86 -21.81
CA LYS A 155 31.15 42.07 -20.62
C LYS A 155 32.66 41.94 -20.38
N LYS A 156 33.46 42.83 -20.97
CA LYS A 156 34.91 42.90 -20.83
C LYS A 156 35.28 43.75 -19.60
N LYS A 157 35.01 43.20 -18.40
CA LYS A 157 35.15 43.92 -17.11
C LYS A 157 36.54 44.52 -16.87
N LYS A 158 37.62 43.85 -17.29
CA LYS A 158 38.99 44.33 -17.09
C LYS A 158 39.25 45.58 -17.92
N GLU A 159 38.97 45.52 -19.23
CA GLU A 159 39.15 46.63 -20.16
C GLU A 159 38.20 47.80 -19.83
N ALA A 160 36.95 47.52 -19.47
CA ALA A 160 36.01 48.53 -18.99
C ALA A 160 36.52 49.25 -17.74
N THR A 161 37.06 48.51 -16.76
CA THR A 161 37.66 49.07 -15.54
C THR A 161 38.86 49.97 -15.87
N THR A 162 39.76 49.53 -16.76
CA THR A 162 40.90 50.35 -17.20
C THR A 162 40.45 51.68 -17.80
N TYR A 163 39.46 51.66 -18.69
CA TYR A 163 38.99 52.86 -19.37
C TYR A 163 38.15 53.78 -18.48
N PHE A 164 37.31 53.24 -17.58
CA PHE A 164 36.60 54.05 -16.58
C PHE A 164 37.56 54.68 -15.55
N ASN A 165 38.62 53.98 -15.12
CA ASN A 165 39.61 54.53 -14.19
C ASN A 165 40.37 55.75 -14.77
N LYS A 166 40.48 55.90 -16.10
CA LYS A 166 41.04 57.11 -16.71
C LYS A 166 40.16 58.36 -16.52
N VAL A 167 38.87 58.18 -16.22
CA VAL A 167 37.86 59.26 -16.20
C VAL A 167 37.15 59.47 -14.87
N VAL A 168 37.48 58.73 -13.80
CA VAL A 168 36.86 58.88 -12.46
C VAL A 168 36.94 60.30 -11.87
N ASN A 169 37.92 61.10 -12.29
CA ASN A 169 38.12 62.49 -11.87
C ASN A 169 37.66 63.51 -12.94
N SER A 170 36.96 63.08 -13.98
CA SER A 170 36.39 63.95 -15.01
C SER A 170 35.20 64.73 -14.46
N ALA A 171 35.12 66.02 -14.77
CA ALA A 171 34.00 66.87 -14.34
C ALA A 171 32.64 66.48 -14.96
N GLU A 172 32.67 65.86 -16.14
CA GLU A 172 31.45 65.40 -16.85
C GLU A 172 31.18 63.91 -16.61
N TYR A 173 32.22 63.08 -16.78
CA TYR A 173 32.10 61.62 -16.81
C TYR A 173 32.46 60.91 -15.49
N GLY A 174 33.03 61.60 -14.50
CA GLY A 174 33.57 61.00 -13.28
C GLY A 174 32.55 60.18 -12.51
N SER A 175 31.39 60.76 -12.24
CA SER A 175 30.32 60.10 -11.48
C SER A 175 29.62 58.99 -12.29
N GLN A 176 29.59 59.07 -13.63
CA GLN A 176 29.16 57.96 -14.47
C GLN A 176 30.14 56.79 -14.39
N ALA A 177 31.44 57.08 -14.48
CA ALA A 177 32.50 56.07 -14.41
C ALA A 177 32.51 55.37 -13.04
N LYS A 178 32.44 56.13 -11.94
CA LYS A 178 32.30 55.57 -10.58
C LYS A 178 31.04 54.71 -10.44
N TYR A 179 29.89 55.14 -10.97
CA TYR A 179 28.68 54.31 -10.97
C TYR A 179 28.90 52.95 -11.66
N TYR A 180 29.51 52.92 -12.85
CA TYR A 180 29.75 51.64 -13.55
C TYR A 180 30.86 50.81 -12.91
N LEU A 181 31.89 51.42 -12.33
CA LEU A 181 32.91 50.72 -11.53
C LEU A 181 32.27 50.06 -10.30
N GLY A 182 31.42 50.78 -9.57
CA GLY A 182 30.67 50.25 -8.43
C GLY A 182 29.73 49.12 -8.83
N PHE A 183 29.01 49.25 -9.94
CA PHE A 183 28.12 48.21 -10.47
C PHE A 183 28.89 46.96 -10.91
N MET A 184 30.02 47.11 -11.61
CA MET A 184 30.88 45.98 -11.97
C MET A 184 31.52 45.31 -10.74
N ALA A 185 31.86 46.07 -9.70
CA ALA A 185 32.34 45.53 -8.43
C ALA A 185 31.24 44.71 -7.73
N TYR A 186 30.01 45.24 -7.69
CA TYR A 186 28.81 44.57 -7.18
C TYR A 186 28.50 43.26 -7.93
N GLU A 187 28.52 43.26 -9.27
CA GLU A 187 28.35 42.04 -10.08
C GLU A 187 29.49 41.01 -9.92
N GLY A 188 30.62 41.42 -9.33
CA GLY A 188 31.75 40.53 -9.02
C GLY A 188 31.90 40.24 -7.54
N ASP A 189 30.85 40.46 -6.74
CA ASP A 189 30.80 40.23 -5.29
C ASP A 189 31.82 41.02 -4.44
N ASP A 190 32.50 42.02 -5.01
CA ASP A 190 33.36 42.96 -4.28
C ASP A 190 32.52 44.10 -3.69
N TYR A 191 31.73 43.76 -2.67
CA TYR A 191 30.82 44.69 -2.01
C TYR A 191 31.54 45.84 -1.28
N LYS A 192 32.84 45.70 -0.97
CA LYS A 192 33.63 46.77 -0.35
C LYS A 192 33.95 47.87 -1.36
N GLU A 193 34.51 47.50 -2.50
CA GLU A 193 34.86 48.48 -3.55
C GLU A 193 33.58 49.02 -4.23
N ALA A 194 32.52 48.21 -4.33
CA ALA A 194 31.20 48.66 -4.78
C ALA A 194 30.60 49.73 -3.85
N THR A 195 30.62 49.50 -2.52
CA THR A 195 30.13 50.47 -1.53
C THR A 195 30.90 51.79 -1.63
N LYS A 196 32.23 51.74 -1.71
CA LYS A 196 33.08 52.93 -1.87
C LYS A 196 32.67 53.79 -3.07
N TYR A 197 32.59 53.20 -4.28
CA TYR A 197 32.23 53.98 -5.47
C TYR A 197 30.78 54.48 -5.43
N PHE A 198 29.84 53.70 -4.89
CA PHE A 198 28.44 54.12 -4.77
C PHE A 198 28.24 55.23 -3.74
N ASP A 199 28.95 55.20 -2.62
CA ASP A 199 28.90 56.27 -1.62
C ASP A 199 29.46 57.59 -2.21
N GLU A 200 30.53 57.53 -3.00
CA GLU A 200 31.10 58.69 -3.72
C GLU A 200 30.16 59.32 -4.76
N VAL A 201 29.17 58.60 -5.28
CA VAL A 201 28.17 59.14 -6.24
C VAL A 201 26.76 59.30 -5.66
N SER A 202 26.56 58.92 -4.40
CA SER A 202 25.25 58.93 -3.71
C SER A 202 24.61 60.32 -3.57
N GLY A 203 25.42 61.38 -3.64
CA GLY A 203 24.98 62.77 -3.59
C GLY A 203 24.32 63.28 -4.89
N GLU A 204 24.46 62.58 -6.02
CA GLU A 204 23.90 63.03 -7.30
C GLU A 204 22.49 62.49 -7.56
N GLU A 205 21.52 63.41 -7.71
CA GLU A 205 20.09 63.12 -7.92
C GLU A 205 19.85 62.05 -9.00
N LYS A 206 20.62 62.10 -10.10
CA LYS A 206 20.52 61.19 -11.26
C LYS A 206 20.93 59.73 -11.01
N TYR A 207 21.63 59.42 -9.92
CA TYR A 207 22.03 58.04 -9.56
C TYR A 207 21.39 57.54 -8.28
N LYS A 208 21.06 58.45 -7.35
CA LYS A 208 20.52 58.17 -6.02
C LYS A 208 19.38 57.14 -6.00
N GLU A 209 18.46 57.20 -6.96
CA GLU A 209 17.34 56.26 -7.08
C GLU A 209 17.81 54.85 -7.47
N LYS A 210 18.63 54.73 -8.52
CA LYS A 210 19.16 53.44 -9.01
C LYS A 210 20.13 52.77 -8.04
N LEU A 211 20.86 53.56 -7.25
CA LEU A 211 21.82 53.08 -6.26
C LEU A 211 21.16 52.46 -5.02
N SER A 212 19.98 52.95 -4.64
CA SER A 212 19.36 52.57 -3.36
C SER A 212 19.03 51.07 -3.27
N TYR A 213 18.69 50.43 -4.39
CA TYR A 213 18.51 48.97 -4.47
C TYR A 213 19.83 48.22 -4.21
N TYR A 214 20.91 48.55 -4.93
CA TYR A 214 22.21 47.88 -4.77
C TYR A 214 22.78 48.11 -3.36
N GLN A 215 22.61 49.29 -2.78
CA GLN A 215 23.02 49.57 -1.40
C GLN A 215 22.23 48.72 -0.38
N ALA A 216 20.95 48.44 -0.61
CA ALA A 216 20.17 47.53 0.24
C ALA A 216 20.66 46.08 0.12
N ASP A 217 20.80 45.53 -1.10
CA ASP A 217 21.27 44.15 -1.33
C ASP A 217 22.69 43.92 -0.77
N MET A 218 23.62 44.84 -1.03
CA MET A 218 24.98 44.74 -0.48
C MET A 218 24.98 44.72 1.05
N ASN A 219 24.19 45.59 1.70
CA ASN A 219 24.13 45.58 3.16
C ASN A 219 23.49 44.30 3.70
N PHE A 220 22.53 43.72 2.99
CA PHE A 220 21.97 42.41 3.34
C PHE A 220 23.02 41.30 3.26
N LYS A 221 23.75 41.21 2.13
CA LYS A 221 24.82 40.21 1.93
C LYS A 221 26.03 40.38 2.87
N LEU A 222 26.30 41.61 3.32
CA LEU A 222 27.29 41.91 4.36
C LEU A 222 26.80 41.61 5.79
N GLY A 223 25.56 41.15 5.98
CA GLY A 223 24.96 40.88 7.29
C GLY A 223 24.48 42.12 8.05
N ASN A 224 24.52 43.31 7.42
CA ASN A 224 24.06 44.58 7.99
C ASN A 224 22.53 44.73 7.86
N PHE A 225 21.77 43.74 8.33
CA PHE A 225 20.33 43.57 8.08
C PHE A 225 19.49 44.82 8.38
N GLN A 226 19.74 45.53 9.50
CA GLN A 226 18.99 46.75 9.82
C GLN A 226 19.24 47.86 8.79
N LYS A 227 20.49 48.05 8.33
CA LYS A 227 20.83 49.04 7.30
C LYS A 227 20.24 48.64 5.94
N ALA A 228 20.17 47.34 5.63
CA ALA A 228 19.49 46.84 4.44
C ALA A 228 17.99 47.15 4.44
N ILE A 229 17.31 46.98 5.58
CA ILE A 229 15.90 47.36 5.78
C ILE A 229 15.71 48.86 5.57
N ASP A 230 16.51 49.69 6.25
CA ASP A 230 16.37 51.15 6.23
C ASP A 230 16.62 51.75 4.83
N LEU A 231 17.50 51.13 4.04
CA LEU A 231 17.76 51.50 2.65
C LEU A 231 16.69 50.96 1.70
N GLY A 232 16.28 49.69 1.88
CA GLY A 232 15.28 49.05 1.04
C GLY A 232 13.92 49.74 1.12
N GLN A 233 13.46 50.09 2.32
CA GLN A 233 12.20 50.82 2.51
C GLN A 233 12.21 52.20 1.84
N LYS A 234 13.37 52.88 1.79
CA LYS A 234 13.53 54.16 1.07
C LYS A 234 13.51 53.95 -0.45
N ALA A 235 14.04 52.84 -0.95
CA ALA A 235 14.03 52.50 -2.37
C ALA A 235 12.61 52.16 -2.90
N MET A 236 11.81 51.43 -2.12
CA MET A 236 10.47 50.92 -2.54
C MET A 236 9.55 51.96 -3.18
N ALA A 237 9.57 53.21 -2.70
CA ALA A 237 8.67 54.27 -3.17
C ALA A 237 8.95 54.72 -4.62
N LYS A 238 10.14 54.43 -5.15
CA LYS A 238 10.61 54.88 -6.48
C LYS A 238 10.98 53.73 -7.43
N SER A 239 11.00 52.50 -6.92
CA SER A 239 11.34 51.30 -7.69
C SER A 239 10.23 50.83 -8.63
N ASN A 240 10.61 50.14 -9.70
CA ASN A 240 9.67 49.41 -10.56
C ASN A 240 9.21 48.09 -9.92
N GLU A 241 8.20 47.41 -10.48
CA GLU A 241 7.64 46.19 -9.86
C GLU A 241 8.63 45.03 -9.66
N MET A 242 9.61 44.86 -10.56
CA MET A 242 10.66 43.83 -10.38
C MET A 242 11.60 44.20 -9.24
N GLU A 243 12.03 45.46 -9.18
CA GLU A 243 12.86 45.99 -8.09
C GLU A 243 12.12 45.94 -6.75
N LYS A 244 10.82 46.29 -6.70
CA LYS A 244 9.99 46.16 -5.49
C LYS A 244 9.92 44.72 -4.99
N SER A 245 9.77 43.75 -5.89
CA SER A 245 9.81 42.33 -5.53
C SER A 245 11.14 41.93 -4.89
N GLU A 246 12.28 42.26 -5.51
CA GLU A 246 13.59 41.94 -4.92
C GLU A 246 13.87 42.74 -3.63
N LEU A 247 13.39 43.98 -3.51
CA LEU A 247 13.43 44.74 -2.24
C LEU A 247 12.59 44.11 -1.14
N ASN A 248 11.38 43.64 -1.46
CA ASN A 248 10.53 42.89 -0.54
C ASN A 248 11.24 41.64 -0.03
N LYS A 249 11.95 40.91 -0.90
CA LYS A 249 12.82 39.81 -0.50
C LYS A 249 13.90 40.27 0.48
N ILE A 250 14.72 41.25 0.10
CA ILE A 250 15.83 41.77 0.91
C ILE A 250 15.36 42.23 2.31
N ILE A 251 14.25 42.97 2.39
CA ILE A 251 13.68 43.47 3.64
C ILE A 251 13.10 42.31 4.48
N GLY A 252 12.36 41.40 3.86
CA GLY A 252 11.78 40.23 4.51
C GLY A 252 12.85 39.30 5.09
N GLU A 253 13.86 38.95 4.30
CA GLU A 253 15.01 38.15 4.74
C GLU A 253 15.84 38.86 5.80
N SER A 254 15.99 40.19 5.73
CA SER A 254 16.68 40.96 6.77
C SER A 254 15.92 40.90 8.11
N TYR A 255 14.59 41.06 8.11
CA TYR A 255 13.78 40.89 9.32
C TYR A 255 13.80 39.44 9.83
N PHE A 256 13.82 38.46 8.93
CA PHE A 256 13.94 37.04 9.26
C PHE A 256 15.25 36.74 10.01
N ASN A 257 16.40 37.19 9.48
CA ASN A 257 17.71 37.02 10.11
C ASN A 257 17.81 37.77 11.46
N LEU A 258 17.09 38.88 11.63
CA LEU A 258 16.92 39.60 12.90
C LEU A 258 15.90 38.94 13.85
N LYS A 259 15.33 37.77 13.49
CA LYS A 259 14.27 37.04 14.23
C LYS A 259 12.99 37.84 14.47
N GLN A 260 12.73 38.86 13.65
CA GLN A 260 11.53 39.70 13.71
C GLN A 260 10.45 39.15 12.76
N TYR A 261 10.09 37.87 12.91
CA TYR A 261 9.27 37.11 11.94
C TYR A 261 7.93 37.78 11.61
N GLY A 262 7.23 38.32 12.60
CA GLY A 262 5.98 39.07 12.38
C GLY A 262 6.13 40.32 11.49
N LYS A 263 7.32 40.91 11.39
CA LYS A 263 7.63 41.98 10.42
C LYS A 263 8.14 41.43 9.09
N ALA A 264 8.77 40.26 9.07
CA ALA A 264 9.26 39.62 7.85
C ALA A 264 8.12 39.18 6.92
N ILE A 265 7.09 38.53 7.48
CA ILE A 265 5.94 37.97 6.74
C ILE A 265 5.37 38.90 5.66
N PRO A 266 4.93 40.15 5.95
CA PRO A 266 4.29 40.99 4.93
C PRO A 266 5.21 41.41 3.78
N PHE A 267 6.54 41.34 3.94
CA PHE A 267 7.48 41.55 2.83
C PHE A 267 7.76 40.25 2.08
N LEU A 268 7.93 39.12 2.80
CA LEU A 268 8.11 37.80 2.20
C LEU A 268 6.88 37.36 1.37
N GLU A 269 5.65 37.66 1.82
CA GLU A 269 4.41 37.44 1.05
C GLU A 269 4.37 38.22 -0.26
N GLN A 270 5.00 39.40 -0.33
CA GLN A 270 5.03 40.27 -1.51
C GLN A 270 6.20 39.99 -2.46
N TYR A 271 7.00 38.93 -2.22
CA TYR A 271 8.02 38.50 -3.17
C TYR A 271 7.39 37.76 -4.35
N ALA A 272 7.52 38.29 -5.57
CA ALA A 272 6.94 37.67 -6.77
C ALA A 272 7.76 36.48 -7.30
N GLY A 273 8.94 36.20 -6.75
CA GLY A 273 9.84 35.18 -7.25
C GLY A 273 10.64 35.60 -8.49
N LYS A 274 11.80 34.97 -8.69
CA LYS A 274 12.62 35.21 -9.87
C LYS A 274 11.97 34.59 -11.10
N LYS A 275 11.51 35.43 -12.04
CA LYS A 275 10.68 35.03 -13.20
C LYS A 275 9.36 34.34 -12.79
N GLY A 276 8.75 34.78 -11.69
CA GLY A 276 7.50 34.19 -11.18
C GLY A 276 7.70 32.86 -10.45
N LYS A 277 8.94 32.50 -10.10
CA LYS A 277 9.26 31.26 -9.38
C LYS A 277 10.00 31.54 -8.09
N TRP A 278 9.58 30.85 -7.04
CA TRP A 278 10.30 30.80 -5.77
C TRP A 278 11.30 29.63 -5.81
N ASN A 279 12.17 29.52 -4.82
CA ASN A 279 13.01 28.36 -4.57
C ASN A 279 12.72 27.78 -3.17
N ASN A 280 13.30 26.62 -2.83
CA ASN A 280 13.06 25.97 -1.54
C ASN A 280 13.40 26.84 -0.32
N THR A 281 14.40 27.72 -0.41
CA THR A 281 14.76 28.68 0.66
C THR A 281 13.69 29.76 0.83
N ASP A 282 13.13 30.28 -0.26
CA ASP A 282 12.08 31.30 -0.21
C ASP A 282 10.83 30.75 0.50
N PHE A 283 10.40 29.53 0.14
CA PHE A 283 9.30 28.83 0.81
C PHE A 283 9.62 28.51 2.27
N TYR A 284 10.86 28.10 2.57
CA TYR A 284 11.30 27.77 3.92
C TYR A 284 11.27 28.99 4.84
N GLN A 285 11.78 30.14 4.39
CA GLN A 285 11.81 31.37 5.19
C GLN A 285 10.41 31.86 5.52
N LEU A 286 9.47 31.87 4.55
CA LEU A 286 8.10 32.26 4.84
C LEU A 286 7.39 31.22 5.73
N GLY A 287 7.56 29.92 5.45
CA GLY A 287 6.99 28.84 6.26
C GLY A 287 7.47 28.86 7.72
N TYR A 288 8.77 29.08 7.92
CA TYR A 288 9.38 29.18 9.25
C TYR A 288 8.97 30.46 9.97
N ALA A 289 8.83 31.58 9.26
CA ALA A 289 8.29 32.81 9.85
C ALA A 289 6.84 32.63 10.35
N TYR A 290 5.98 31.90 9.61
CA TYR A 290 4.65 31.52 10.09
C TYR A 290 4.69 30.56 11.28
N TYR A 291 5.58 29.55 11.24
CA TYR A 291 5.74 28.57 12.32
C TYR A 291 6.11 29.23 13.66
N GLU A 292 7.08 30.14 13.65
CA GLU A 292 7.49 30.89 14.86
C GLU A 292 6.36 31.81 15.37
N GLN A 293 5.51 32.29 14.47
CA GLN A 293 4.28 33.04 14.79
C GLN A 293 3.08 32.14 15.13
N LYS A 294 3.26 30.81 15.14
CA LYS A 294 2.26 29.76 15.43
C LYS A 294 1.08 29.69 14.45
N ASP A 295 1.23 30.23 13.24
CA ASP A 295 0.29 30.11 12.13
C ASP A 295 0.61 28.80 11.37
N TYR A 296 0.30 27.66 12.01
CA TYR A 296 0.76 26.34 11.55
C TYR A 296 0.15 25.95 10.20
N GLU A 297 -1.10 26.31 9.92
CA GLU A 297 -1.76 26.09 8.64
C GLU A 297 -1.04 26.81 7.49
N LYS A 298 -0.63 28.07 7.69
CA LYS A 298 0.16 28.77 6.67
C LYS A 298 1.58 28.24 6.59
N ALA A 299 2.20 27.84 7.71
CA ALA A 299 3.51 27.19 7.69
C ALA A 299 3.49 25.92 6.83
N ILE A 300 2.49 25.05 7.02
CA ILE A 300 2.25 23.87 6.18
C ILE A 300 2.15 24.26 4.71
N SER A 301 1.34 25.28 4.38
CA SER A 301 1.09 25.73 2.99
C SER A 301 2.32 26.29 2.24
N GLN A 302 3.45 26.50 2.93
CA GLN A 302 4.71 26.87 2.29
C GLN A 302 5.72 25.72 2.35
N PHE A 303 5.88 25.06 3.50
CA PHE A 303 6.79 23.92 3.61
C PHE A 303 6.37 22.76 2.70
N ASN A 304 5.07 22.55 2.45
CA ASN A 304 4.62 21.46 1.59
C ASN A 304 4.89 21.67 0.08
N LYS A 305 5.38 22.85 -0.33
CA LYS A 305 5.88 23.15 -1.69
C LYS A 305 7.37 22.84 -1.86
N ILE A 306 8.06 22.55 -0.76
CA ILE A 306 9.44 22.07 -0.77
C ILE A 306 9.36 20.57 -1.04
N ILE A 307 9.62 20.18 -2.28
CA ILE A 307 9.71 18.79 -2.72
C ILE A 307 11.09 18.54 -3.35
N GLU A 308 11.49 17.28 -3.45
CA GLU A 308 12.82 16.81 -3.90
C GLU A 308 14.05 17.30 -3.11
N GLY A 309 13.88 18.20 -2.14
CA GLY A 309 14.99 18.83 -1.43
C GLY A 309 15.86 17.83 -0.67
N LYS A 310 17.16 17.83 -0.97
CA LYS A 310 18.21 16.98 -0.36
C LYS A 310 19.36 17.86 0.15
N ASP A 311 19.03 18.77 1.04
CA ASP A 311 19.95 19.75 1.61
C ASP A 311 19.52 20.14 3.04
N PHE A 312 20.29 21.03 3.67
CA PHE A 312 20.02 21.56 5.00
C PHE A 312 18.66 22.28 5.11
N VAL A 313 18.26 23.06 4.09
CA VAL A 313 17.00 23.81 4.09
C VAL A 313 15.83 22.84 4.06
N ALA A 314 15.89 21.83 3.21
CA ALA A 314 14.87 20.80 3.10
C ALA A 314 14.74 19.95 4.37
N GLN A 315 15.85 19.56 5.02
CA GLN A 315 15.77 18.85 6.31
C GLN A 315 15.09 19.70 7.38
N ASN A 316 15.43 20.99 7.48
CA ASN A 316 14.77 21.91 8.39
C ASN A 316 13.29 22.09 8.02
N ALA A 317 12.95 22.20 6.74
CA ALA A 317 11.58 22.32 6.27
C ALA A 317 10.73 21.10 6.66
N TYR A 318 11.17 19.88 6.37
CA TYR A 318 10.43 18.65 6.70
C TYR A 318 10.27 18.47 8.21
N TYR A 319 11.25 18.85 9.02
CA TYR A 319 11.14 18.82 10.48
C TYR A 319 10.08 19.81 11.00
N HIS A 320 10.12 21.07 10.58
CA HIS A 320 9.12 22.08 11.00
C HIS A 320 7.73 21.81 10.39
N LEU A 321 7.67 21.18 9.22
CA LEU A 321 6.44 20.67 8.63
C LEU A 321 5.85 19.54 9.49
N GLY A 322 6.67 18.60 9.97
CA GLY A 322 6.26 17.57 10.93
C GLY A 322 5.70 18.14 12.23
N LEU A 323 6.37 19.15 12.79
CA LEU A 323 5.88 19.88 13.98
C LEU A 323 4.57 20.64 13.69
N SER A 324 4.43 21.26 12.52
CA SER A 324 3.21 22.00 12.14
C SER A 324 2.03 21.04 11.92
N TYR A 325 2.24 19.90 11.27
CA TYR A 325 1.25 18.82 11.18
C TYR A 325 0.84 18.31 12.56
N LEU A 326 1.80 18.10 13.47
CA LEU A 326 1.50 17.63 14.83
C LEU A 326 0.61 18.62 15.60
N ASN A 327 0.90 19.93 15.52
CA ASN A 327 0.11 20.98 16.17
C ASN A 327 -1.30 21.15 15.55
N THR A 328 -1.47 20.80 14.27
CA THR A 328 -2.78 20.80 13.57
C THR A 328 -3.51 19.45 13.65
N GLY A 329 -3.02 18.49 14.44
CA GLY A 329 -3.64 17.17 14.65
C GLY A 329 -3.40 16.15 13.53
N LYS A 330 -2.68 16.52 12.46
CA LYS A 330 -2.35 15.71 11.28
C LYS A 330 -1.23 14.70 11.56
N LYS A 331 -1.46 13.78 12.50
CA LYS A 331 -0.43 12.87 13.03
C LYS A 331 0.20 11.95 11.97
N GLN A 332 -0.55 11.54 10.95
CA GLN A 332 -0.05 10.63 9.90
C GLN A 332 0.90 11.34 8.94
N GLU A 333 0.57 12.58 8.61
CA GLU A 333 1.36 13.50 7.80
C GLU A 333 2.63 13.93 8.55
N ALA A 334 2.51 14.19 9.86
CA ALA A 334 3.64 14.45 10.75
C ALA A 334 4.63 13.28 10.76
N LEU A 335 4.15 12.03 10.90
CA LEU A 335 4.99 10.82 10.88
C LEU A 335 5.82 10.72 9.60
N ASN A 336 5.23 11.00 8.44
CA ASN A 336 5.92 11.01 7.14
C ASN A 336 7.00 12.12 7.07
N ALA A 337 6.70 13.31 7.56
CA ALA A 337 7.61 14.45 7.56
C ALA A 337 8.83 14.24 8.50
N PHE A 338 8.59 13.72 9.71
CA PHE A 338 9.66 13.34 10.64
C PHE A 338 10.50 12.18 10.12
N LYS A 339 9.90 11.18 9.48
CA LYS A 339 10.64 10.07 8.84
C LYS A 339 11.66 10.61 7.85
N ASN A 340 11.22 11.42 6.89
CA ASN A 340 12.09 12.03 5.88
C ASN A 340 13.21 12.88 6.52
N ALA A 341 12.87 13.77 7.47
CA ALA A 341 13.87 14.57 8.18
C ALA A 341 14.89 13.73 8.99
N SER A 342 14.50 12.55 9.50
CA SER A 342 15.37 11.63 10.25
C SER A 342 16.32 10.81 9.38
N GLU A 343 16.06 10.70 8.08
CA GLU A 343 16.89 10.00 7.10
C GLU A 343 17.93 10.92 6.44
N MET A 344 17.83 12.23 6.66
CA MET A 344 18.78 13.24 6.17
C MET A 344 19.91 13.49 7.19
N GLU A 345 21.11 13.79 6.70
CA GLU A 345 22.34 13.86 7.54
C GLU A 345 22.93 15.28 7.65
N PHE A 346 22.21 16.33 7.24
CA PHE A 346 22.75 17.70 7.20
C PHE A 346 22.81 18.39 8.56
N ASN A 347 21.91 18.04 9.49
CA ASN A 347 21.90 18.52 10.86
C ASN A 347 21.60 17.35 11.82
N ALA A 348 22.60 16.93 12.58
CA ALA A 348 22.50 15.79 13.49
C ALA A 348 21.45 15.98 14.61
N GLN A 349 21.26 17.20 15.12
CA GLN A 349 20.28 17.48 16.18
C GLN A 349 18.85 17.34 15.65
N ILE A 350 18.59 17.82 14.43
CA ILE A 350 17.30 17.63 13.75
C ILE A 350 17.10 16.17 13.39
N GLN A 351 18.14 15.47 12.93
CA GLN A 351 18.07 14.05 12.61
C GLN A 351 17.65 13.22 13.83
N GLU A 352 18.26 13.47 14.99
CA GLU A 352 17.95 12.77 16.25
C GLU A 352 16.55 13.10 16.78
N ASP A 353 16.15 14.37 16.80
CA ASP A 353 14.83 14.78 17.29
C ASP A 353 13.70 14.32 16.35
N ALA A 354 13.91 14.40 15.03
CA ALA A 354 12.99 13.85 14.05
C ALA A 354 12.87 12.32 14.18
N ALA A 355 13.97 11.60 14.41
CA ALA A 355 13.93 10.16 14.66
C ALA A 355 13.14 9.81 15.92
N LEU A 356 13.27 10.61 16.99
CA LEU A 356 12.51 10.44 18.22
C LEU A 356 11.02 10.68 18.00
N ASN A 357 10.63 11.76 17.31
CA ASN A 357 9.23 12.05 16.98
C ASN A 357 8.62 11.00 16.04
N TYR A 358 9.37 10.53 15.03
CA TYR A 358 8.96 9.41 14.17
C TYR A 358 8.69 8.13 14.98
N ALA A 359 9.58 7.80 15.93
CA ALA A 359 9.42 6.63 16.79
C ALA A 359 8.22 6.74 17.74
N LYS A 360 8.02 7.90 18.38
CA LYS A 360 6.87 8.17 19.26
C LYS A 360 5.54 8.14 18.50
N LEU A 361 5.45 8.78 17.33
CA LEU A 361 4.25 8.75 16.49
C LEU A 361 3.97 7.35 15.95
N SER A 362 4.99 6.61 15.54
CA SER A 362 4.84 5.22 15.10
C SER A 362 4.26 4.33 16.20
N TYR A 363 4.54 4.61 17.48
CA TYR A 363 3.89 3.94 18.61
C TYR A 363 2.42 4.39 18.81
N ASP A 364 2.16 5.70 18.78
CA ASP A 364 0.85 6.30 19.06
C ASP A 364 -0.22 5.97 18.00
N ILE A 365 0.09 6.14 16.71
CA ILE A 365 -0.87 5.90 15.61
C ILE A 365 -0.64 4.58 14.84
N GLY A 366 0.50 3.92 15.07
CA GLY A 366 0.96 2.79 14.27
C GLY A 366 1.83 3.22 13.08
N ASN A 367 2.37 2.24 12.34
CA ASN A 367 3.19 2.49 11.16
C ASN A 367 2.87 1.44 10.08
N ALA A 368 2.75 1.90 8.82
CA ALA A 368 2.36 1.06 7.68
C ALA A 368 3.55 0.35 6.99
N TYR A 369 4.78 0.82 7.23
CA TYR A 369 5.98 0.39 6.51
C TYR A 369 6.88 -0.53 7.35
N GLN A 370 6.96 -0.28 8.66
CA GLN A 370 7.85 -0.98 9.59
C GLN A 370 7.10 -1.35 10.88
N THR A 371 7.54 -2.41 11.57
CA THR A 371 6.94 -2.78 12.86
C THR A 371 7.34 -1.77 13.94
N VAL A 372 6.38 -1.37 14.76
CA VAL A 372 6.61 -0.39 15.85
C VAL A 372 7.77 -0.79 16.79
N PRO A 373 7.91 -2.06 17.23
CA PRO A 373 9.06 -2.47 18.03
C PRO A 373 10.39 -2.35 17.26
N GLY A 374 10.40 -2.59 15.95
CA GLY A 374 11.60 -2.42 15.11
C GLY A 374 12.07 -0.98 15.09
N ILE A 375 11.15 -0.03 14.85
CA ILE A 375 11.44 1.41 14.82
C ILE A 375 12.02 1.90 16.16
N LEU A 376 11.37 1.54 17.27
CA LEU A 376 11.80 1.93 18.62
C LEU A 376 13.17 1.31 18.97
N LEU A 377 13.42 0.06 18.56
CA LEU A 377 14.70 -0.62 18.74
C LEU A 377 15.81 0.03 17.89
N ASP A 378 15.54 0.40 16.65
CA ASP A 378 16.53 1.02 15.77
C ASP A 378 16.88 2.44 16.21
N PHE A 379 15.91 3.20 16.75
CA PHE A 379 16.20 4.45 17.46
C PHE A 379 17.17 4.23 18.64
N LEU A 380 16.87 3.26 19.51
CA LEU A 380 17.71 2.95 20.68
C LEU A 380 19.12 2.45 20.32
N LYS A 381 19.27 1.75 19.18
CA LYS A 381 20.58 1.37 18.64
C LYS A 381 21.38 2.57 18.10
N LYS A 382 20.72 3.47 17.37
CA LYS A 382 21.38 4.64 16.74
C LYS A 382 21.70 5.74 17.76
N TYR A 383 20.85 5.94 18.76
CA TYR A 383 20.97 7.00 19.77
C TYR A 383 20.96 6.44 21.22
N PRO A 384 21.94 5.59 21.61
CA PRO A 384 21.93 4.84 22.87
C PRO A 384 22.11 5.70 24.14
N ASN A 385 22.44 6.99 23.97
CA ASN A 385 22.66 7.99 25.02
C ASN A 385 21.60 9.13 25.01
N ASN A 386 20.56 9.02 24.18
CA ASN A 386 19.50 10.04 24.10
C ASN A 386 18.76 10.19 25.45
N SER A 387 18.36 11.42 25.80
CA SER A 387 17.68 11.72 27.08
C SER A 387 16.33 11.02 27.25
N SER A 388 15.63 10.71 26.15
CA SER A 388 14.36 9.97 26.14
C SER A 388 14.54 8.45 26.10
N LYS A 389 15.76 7.91 26.25
CA LYS A 389 16.04 6.46 26.21
C LYS A 389 15.08 5.64 27.08
N ALA A 390 14.89 6.02 28.34
CA ALA A 390 14.03 5.29 29.27
C ALA A 390 12.54 5.33 28.87
N GLU A 391 12.10 6.42 28.24
CA GLU A 391 10.76 6.53 27.66
C GLU A 391 10.61 5.59 26.46
N VAL A 392 11.57 5.58 25.54
CA VAL A 392 11.55 4.72 24.34
C VAL A 392 11.70 3.24 24.69
N GLU A 393 12.52 2.88 25.69
CA GLU A 393 12.60 1.50 26.21
C GLU A 393 11.25 1.02 26.76
N LYS A 394 10.53 1.89 27.48
CA LYS A 394 9.17 1.59 27.96
C LYS A 394 8.18 1.39 26.80
N LEU A 395 8.17 2.31 25.82
CA LEU A 395 7.33 2.16 24.62
C LEU A 395 7.65 0.87 23.85
N LEU A 396 8.91 0.46 23.79
CA LEU A 396 9.34 -0.78 23.14
C LEU A 396 8.82 -2.02 23.87
N VAL A 397 8.90 -2.05 25.20
CA VAL A 397 8.30 -3.10 26.04
C VAL A 397 6.78 -3.16 25.85
N ASP A 398 6.09 -2.03 25.94
CA ASP A 398 4.62 -1.97 25.76
C ASP A 398 4.21 -2.40 24.34
N SER A 399 5.03 -2.06 23.33
CA SER A 399 4.83 -2.49 21.93
C SER A 399 5.03 -3.99 21.75
N TYR A 400 6.04 -4.61 22.35
CA TYR A 400 6.19 -6.06 22.32
C TYR A 400 5.07 -6.80 23.10
N ILE A 401 4.62 -6.27 24.24
CA ILE A 401 3.50 -6.85 25.01
C ILE A 401 2.19 -6.81 24.21
N SER A 402 1.89 -5.69 23.55
CA SER A 402 0.67 -5.50 22.76
C SER A 402 0.68 -6.31 21.45
N THR A 403 1.85 -6.46 20.82
CA THR A 403 2.04 -7.34 19.64
C THR A 403 2.22 -8.82 20.00
N LYS A 404 2.11 -9.18 21.29
CA LYS A 404 2.32 -10.53 21.85
C LYS A 404 3.72 -11.13 21.61
N ASN A 405 4.72 -10.32 21.29
CA ASN A 405 6.09 -10.79 21.18
C ASN A 405 6.75 -10.85 22.57
N TYR A 406 6.25 -11.73 23.44
CA TYR A 406 6.69 -11.81 24.84
C TYR A 406 8.14 -12.27 24.98
N LYS A 407 8.68 -13.00 23.98
CA LYS A 407 10.09 -13.42 23.95
C LYS A 407 11.04 -12.22 23.91
N GLU A 408 10.85 -11.29 22.97
CA GLU A 408 11.72 -10.10 22.87
C GLU A 408 11.45 -9.09 23.99
N ALA A 409 10.21 -8.98 24.48
CA ALA A 409 9.90 -8.21 25.70
C ALA A 409 10.70 -8.73 26.91
N LEU A 410 10.81 -10.05 27.06
CA LEU A 410 11.52 -10.69 28.16
C LEU A 410 13.01 -10.32 28.14
N VAL A 411 13.66 -10.42 26.98
CA VAL A 411 15.09 -10.11 26.81
C VAL A 411 15.44 -8.67 27.20
N LEU A 412 14.53 -7.71 26.97
CA LEU A 412 14.71 -6.32 27.41
C LEU A 412 14.49 -6.16 28.91
N LEU A 413 13.41 -6.72 29.44
CA LEU A 413 13.05 -6.61 30.86
C LEU A 413 14.04 -7.33 31.78
N GLU A 414 14.67 -8.41 31.32
CA GLU A 414 15.74 -9.08 32.04
C GLU A 414 17.01 -8.21 32.19
N LYS A 415 17.28 -7.35 31.21
CA LYS A 415 18.38 -6.38 31.23
C LYS A 415 18.05 -5.13 32.06
N ASN A 416 16.77 -4.75 32.15
CA ASN A 416 16.31 -3.56 32.87
C ASN A 416 15.23 -3.93 33.92
N ARG A 417 15.64 -4.61 35.00
CA ARG A 417 14.77 -5.03 36.13
C ARG A 417 14.51 -3.90 37.16
N SER A 418 14.33 -2.66 36.68
CA SER A 418 13.99 -1.51 37.53
C SER A 418 12.68 -1.74 38.30
N ALA A 419 12.42 -0.95 39.36
CA ALA A 419 11.24 -1.11 40.19
C ALA A 419 9.93 -0.94 39.40
N GLU A 420 9.93 -0.03 38.43
CA GLU A 420 8.85 0.32 37.52
C GLU A 420 8.53 -0.83 36.56
N ASN A 421 9.57 -1.53 36.10
CA ASN A 421 9.47 -2.61 35.10
C ASN A 421 9.01 -3.95 35.68
N LYS A 422 9.12 -4.19 37.00
CA LYS A 422 8.85 -5.52 37.59
C LYS A 422 7.42 -6.02 37.35
N ALA A 423 6.43 -5.14 37.31
CA ALA A 423 5.05 -5.52 37.00
C ALA A 423 4.87 -5.96 35.53
N ALA A 424 5.54 -5.28 34.59
CA ALA A 424 5.57 -5.68 33.19
C ALA A 424 6.34 -7.00 33.00
N TYR A 425 7.48 -7.15 33.68
CA TYR A 425 8.29 -8.37 33.67
C TYR A 425 7.52 -9.60 34.17
N GLN A 426 6.81 -9.48 35.29
CA GLN A 426 5.94 -10.56 35.78
C GLN A 426 4.84 -10.93 34.77
N LYS A 427 4.20 -9.93 34.16
CA LYS A 427 3.16 -10.12 33.14
C LYS A 427 3.72 -10.81 31.89
N VAL A 428 4.90 -10.41 31.42
CA VAL A 428 5.59 -11.01 30.26
C VAL A 428 5.99 -12.45 30.52
N LEU A 429 6.57 -12.75 31.69
CA LEU A 429 6.88 -14.12 32.11
C LEU A 429 5.63 -15.00 32.10
N PHE A 430 4.51 -14.52 32.64
CA PHE A 430 3.24 -15.25 32.63
C PHE A 430 2.75 -15.55 31.22
N TYR A 431 2.66 -14.55 30.34
CA TYR A 431 2.17 -14.77 28.97
C TYR A 431 3.14 -15.58 28.11
N ARG A 432 4.47 -15.43 28.27
CA ARG A 432 5.44 -16.33 27.60
C ARG A 432 5.33 -17.76 28.10
N GLY A 433 5.04 -17.97 29.38
CA GLY A 433 4.69 -19.28 29.92
C GLY A 433 3.45 -19.90 29.26
N LEU A 434 2.40 -19.11 29.05
CA LEU A 434 1.19 -19.56 28.33
C LEU A 434 1.46 -19.89 26.85
N GLU A 435 2.31 -19.13 26.16
CA GLU A 435 2.73 -19.50 24.80
C GLU A 435 3.45 -20.85 24.77
N LEU A 436 4.46 -21.01 25.62
CA LEU A 436 5.22 -22.26 25.73
C LEU A 436 4.33 -23.45 26.12
N TYR A 437 3.33 -23.22 26.97
CA TYR A 437 2.32 -24.23 27.32
C TYR A 437 1.48 -24.65 26.09
N ASN A 438 0.99 -23.69 25.30
CA ASN A 438 0.24 -23.96 24.07
C ASN A 438 1.11 -24.60 22.98
N GLU A 439 2.41 -24.29 22.95
CA GLU A 439 3.44 -24.95 22.13
C GLU A 439 3.80 -26.36 22.65
N SER A 440 3.14 -26.86 23.71
CA SER A 440 3.43 -28.13 24.42
C SER A 440 4.84 -28.24 25.03
N ASN A 441 5.55 -27.12 25.20
CA ASN A 441 6.86 -27.03 25.85
C ASN A 441 6.69 -26.79 27.36
N TYR A 442 6.14 -27.78 28.06
CA TYR A 442 5.77 -27.67 29.48
C TYR A 442 6.96 -27.40 30.41
N ALA A 443 8.16 -27.89 30.06
CA ALA A 443 9.37 -27.69 30.86
C ALA A 443 9.81 -26.22 30.91
N GLU A 444 9.84 -25.53 29.77
CA GLU A 444 10.15 -24.09 29.75
C GLU A 444 8.96 -23.25 30.25
N ALA A 445 7.72 -23.65 29.97
CA ALA A 445 6.52 -23.00 30.52
C ALA A 445 6.55 -22.99 32.06
N GLY A 446 6.84 -24.13 32.70
CA GLY A 446 6.96 -24.26 34.15
C GLY A 446 8.06 -23.38 34.75
N LYS A 447 9.20 -23.20 34.05
CA LYS A 447 10.24 -22.23 34.45
C LYS A 447 9.73 -20.80 34.38
N MET A 448 9.05 -20.41 33.31
CA MET A 448 8.48 -19.06 33.16
C MET A 448 7.43 -18.76 34.25
N PHE A 449 6.53 -19.71 34.54
CA PHE A 449 5.55 -19.56 35.62
C PHE A 449 6.21 -19.47 36.99
N LYS A 450 7.21 -20.31 37.28
CA LYS A 450 8.00 -20.23 38.53
C LYS A 450 8.65 -18.86 38.72
N SER A 451 9.23 -18.31 37.65
CA SER A 451 9.78 -16.95 37.66
C SER A 451 8.70 -15.89 37.89
N ALA A 452 7.54 -15.99 37.21
CA ALA A 452 6.43 -15.07 37.41
C ALA A 452 5.87 -15.11 38.84
N ILE A 453 5.82 -16.28 39.48
CA ILE A 453 5.43 -16.42 40.89
C ILE A 453 6.44 -15.73 41.81
N SER A 454 7.74 -15.78 41.49
CA SER A 454 8.81 -15.21 42.33
C SER A 454 8.83 -13.67 42.39
N GLU A 455 8.35 -12.98 41.35
CA GLU A 455 8.37 -11.50 41.29
C GLU A 455 7.37 -10.84 42.25
N GLN A 456 6.20 -11.46 42.47
CA GLN A 456 5.18 -11.02 43.43
C GLN A 456 4.85 -9.51 43.37
N LYS A 457 4.52 -8.98 42.18
CA LYS A 457 4.17 -7.55 41.99
C LYS A 457 2.67 -7.34 41.81
N THR A 458 2.06 -8.19 41.00
CA THR A 458 0.63 -8.20 40.70
C THR A 458 0.05 -9.51 41.23
N PRO A 459 -0.73 -9.46 42.34
CA PRO A 459 -1.28 -10.67 42.96
C PRO A 459 -2.10 -11.56 42.01
N GLU A 460 -2.79 -10.96 41.03
CA GLU A 460 -3.50 -11.69 39.96
C GLU A 460 -2.54 -12.57 39.13
N PHE A 461 -1.45 -12.00 38.60
CA PHE A 461 -0.49 -12.78 37.79
C PHE A 461 0.28 -13.79 38.64
N THR A 462 0.56 -13.51 39.92
CA THR A 462 1.09 -14.53 40.85
C THR A 462 0.13 -15.71 40.96
N ALA A 463 -1.18 -15.45 41.12
CA ALA A 463 -2.17 -16.51 41.24
C ALA A 463 -2.33 -17.31 39.95
N ARG A 464 -2.52 -16.63 38.82
CA ARG A 464 -2.67 -17.30 37.52
C ARG A 464 -1.42 -18.10 37.15
N ALA A 465 -0.22 -17.57 37.38
CA ALA A 465 1.01 -18.34 37.19
C ALA A 465 1.11 -19.56 38.15
N THR A 466 0.58 -19.48 39.37
CA THR A 466 0.50 -20.63 40.29
C THR A 466 -0.40 -21.73 39.70
N PHE A 467 -1.58 -21.38 39.17
CA PHE A 467 -2.47 -22.34 38.49
C PHE A 467 -1.80 -22.98 37.27
N TRP A 468 -1.27 -22.18 36.34
CA TRP A 468 -0.68 -22.71 35.10
C TRP A 468 0.63 -23.48 35.32
N LYS A 469 1.35 -23.22 36.42
CA LYS A 469 2.42 -24.11 36.91
C LYS A 469 1.86 -25.50 37.30
N ALA A 470 0.75 -25.57 38.02
CA ALA A 470 0.14 -26.84 38.40
C ALA A 470 -0.37 -27.63 37.18
N GLU A 471 -0.86 -26.95 36.14
CA GLU A 471 -1.17 -27.55 34.83
C GLU A 471 0.08 -28.14 34.16
N THR A 472 1.22 -27.42 34.15
CA THR A 472 2.48 -27.99 33.61
C THR A 472 2.99 -29.20 34.39
N GLU A 473 2.78 -29.23 35.72
CA GLU A 473 3.14 -30.37 36.57
C GLU A 473 2.21 -31.57 36.29
N TYR A 474 0.90 -31.33 36.17
CA TYR A 474 -0.09 -32.37 35.84
C TYR A 474 0.15 -33.01 34.46
N LEU A 475 0.47 -32.21 33.44
CA LEU A 475 0.78 -32.71 32.09
C LEU A 475 2.16 -33.37 31.98
N SER A 476 3.01 -33.23 33.00
CA SER A 476 4.30 -33.93 33.11
C SER A 476 4.21 -35.21 33.96
N ASP A 477 2.98 -35.70 34.22
CA ASP A 477 2.64 -36.81 35.14
C ASP A 477 3.10 -36.61 36.61
N ASP A 478 3.53 -35.41 37.00
CA ASP A 478 3.90 -35.06 38.39
C ASP A 478 2.66 -34.65 39.20
N PHE A 479 1.76 -35.62 39.36
CA PHE A 479 0.48 -35.43 40.05
C PHE A 479 0.65 -35.04 41.53
N GLN A 480 1.77 -35.40 42.17
CA GLN A 480 2.03 -35.04 43.56
C GLN A 480 2.31 -33.54 43.71
N ASN A 481 3.22 -32.98 42.91
CA ASN A 481 3.49 -31.54 42.97
C ASN A 481 2.32 -30.72 42.40
N ALA A 482 1.66 -31.19 41.33
CA ALA A 482 0.46 -30.55 40.79
C ALA A 482 -0.62 -30.36 41.88
N LEU A 483 -0.90 -31.38 42.69
CA LEU A 483 -1.88 -31.31 43.77
C LEU A 483 -1.52 -30.24 44.82
N LEU A 484 -0.25 -30.16 45.21
CA LEU A 484 0.23 -29.16 46.16
C LEU A 484 0.11 -27.74 45.58
N THR A 485 0.50 -27.55 44.32
CA THR A 485 0.43 -26.25 43.64
C THR A 485 -1.01 -25.79 43.38
N TYR A 486 -1.93 -26.70 43.00
CA TYR A 486 -3.36 -26.37 42.87
C TYR A 486 -3.96 -25.94 44.22
N LYS A 487 -3.61 -26.61 45.33
CA LYS A 487 -4.04 -26.19 46.68
C LYS A 487 -3.43 -24.84 47.09
N GLN A 488 -2.17 -24.57 46.72
CA GLN A 488 -1.54 -23.27 46.93
C GLN A 488 -2.32 -22.16 46.21
N PHE A 489 -2.69 -22.37 44.94
CA PHE A 489 -3.53 -21.44 44.19
C PHE A 489 -4.92 -21.27 44.84
N ALA A 490 -5.58 -22.37 45.23
CA ALA A 490 -6.89 -22.33 45.87
C ALA A 490 -6.91 -21.49 47.18
N GLY A 491 -5.78 -21.44 47.90
CA GLY A 491 -5.60 -20.66 49.13
C GLY A 491 -5.26 -19.17 48.93
N GLN A 492 -4.95 -18.71 47.72
CA GLN A 492 -4.57 -17.32 47.47
C GLN A 492 -5.80 -16.41 47.35
N THR A 493 -5.82 -15.29 48.07
CA THR A 493 -6.94 -14.32 48.03
C THR A 493 -7.20 -13.80 46.61
N ALA A 494 -6.15 -13.50 45.85
CA ALA A 494 -6.25 -13.00 44.47
C ALA A 494 -6.71 -14.05 43.46
N ALA A 495 -6.64 -15.35 43.80
CA ALA A 495 -7.14 -16.40 42.92
C ALA A 495 -8.66 -16.30 42.74
N LYS A 496 -9.40 -15.91 43.79
CA LYS A 496 -10.88 -15.82 43.79
C LYS A 496 -11.47 -14.90 42.71
N SER A 497 -10.69 -13.97 42.16
CA SER A 497 -11.08 -13.07 41.07
C SER A 497 -10.61 -13.52 39.68
N THR A 498 -9.96 -14.67 39.57
CA THR A 498 -9.44 -15.23 38.30
C THR A 498 -10.44 -16.20 37.67
N GLU A 499 -10.36 -16.38 36.35
CA GLU A 499 -11.22 -17.34 35.63
C GLU A 499 -10.89 -18.78 36.01
N GLU A 500 -9.59 -19.05 36.20
CA GLU A 500 -9.02 -20.34 36.56
C GLU A 500 -9.58 -20.89 37.90
N TYR A 501 -9.95 -20.01 38.85
CA TYR A 501 -10.47 -20.41 40.17
C TYR A 501 -11.85 -21.08 40.13
N LYS A 502 -12.68 -20.78 39.13
CA LYS A 502 -14.03 -21.39 38.99
C LYS A 502 -13.97 -22.91 38.81
N ASN A 503 -12.82 -23.43 38.39
CA ASN A 503 -12.66 -24.85 38.07
C ASN A 503 -11.58 -25.54 38.91
N ILE A 504 -11.11 -24.92 40.01
CA ILE A 504 -9.98 -25.47 40.77
C ILE A 504 -10.29 -26.83 41.43
N ASN A 505 -11.53 -27.06 41.87
CA ASN A 505 -11.92 -28.32 42.48
C ASN A 505 -12.01 -29.47 41.46
N TYR A 506 -12.37 -29.16 40.20
CA TYR A 506 -12.29 -30.09 39.06
C TYR A 506 -10.85 -30.59 38.87
N ASN A 507 -9.90 -29.66 38.78
CA ASN A 507 -8.49 -29.94 38.56
C ASN A 507 -7.87 -30.74 39.73
N ILE A 508 -8.19 -30.37 40.97
CA ILE A 508 -7.79 -31.12 42.17
C ILE A 508 -8.41 -32.54 42.16
N GLY A 509 -9.68 -32.68 41.77
CA GLY A 509 -10.36 -33.97 41.64
C GLY A 509 -9.70 -34.89 40.61
N TYR A 510 -9.37 -34.38 39.43
CA TYR A 510 -8.61 -35.13 38.42
C TYR A 510 -7.22 -35.54 38.89
N THR A 511 -6.55 -34.67 39.64
CA THR A 511 -5.21 -34.98 40.19
C THR A 511 -5.30 -36.13 41.21
N TYR A 512 -6.28 -36.09 42.12
CA TYR A 512 -6.56 -37.22 43.02
C TYR A 512 -6.97 -38.50 42.29
N PHE A 513 -7.75 -38.39 41.20
CA PHE A 513 -8.16 -39.55 40.39
C PHE A 513 -6.95 -40.23 39.72
N LYS A 514 -6.00 -39.44 39.18
CA LYS A 514 -4.74 -39.96 38.61
C LYS A 514 -3.83 -40.60 39.66
N LEU A 515 -3.80 -40.06 40.88
CA LEU A 515 -3.15 -40.67 42.05
C LEU A 515 -3.88 -41.93 42.57
N LYS A 516 -5.03 -42.30 42.01
CA LYS A 516 -5.91 -43.40 42.45
C LYS A 516 -6.48 -43.22 43.87
N GLU A 517 -6.47 -41.99 44.37
CA GLU A 517 -7.07 -41.58 45.65
C GLU A 517 -8.58 -41.28 45.45
N TYR A 518 -9.34 -42.31 45.05
CA TYR A 518 -10.72 -42.14 44.55
C TYR A 518 -11.68 -41.49 45.56
N ASP A 519 -11.51 -41.71 46.87
CA ASP A 519 -12.38 -41.08 47.89
C ASP A 519 -12.07 -39.57 48.07
N GLN A 520 -10.81 -39.15 47.95
CA GLN A 520 -10.45 -37.71 47.85
C GLN A 520 -10.92 -37.10 46.52
N ALA A 521 -10.80 -37.84 45.41
CA ALA A 521 -11.28 -37.41 44.09
C ALA A 521 -12.78 -37.14 44.13
N ALA A 522 -13.57 -38.09 44.66
CA ALA A 522 -15.01 -37.95 44.86
C ALA A 522 -15.38 -36.72 45.70
N THR A 523 -14.63 -36.45 46.78
CA THR A 523 -14.85 -35.26 47.63
C THR A 523 -14.60 -33.95 46.86
N SER A 524 -13.57 -33.93 46.02
CA SER A 524 -13.20 -32.74 45.22
C SER A 524 -14.19 -32.50 44.06
N PHE A 525 -14.62 -33.55 43.35
CA PHE A 525 -15.65 -33.44 42.32
C PHE A 525 -17.01 -33.01 42.89
N GLN A 526 -17.40 -33.52 44.07
CA GLN A 526 -18.59 -33.02 44.77
C GLN A 526 -18.45 -31.51 45.10
N THR A 527 -17.29 -31.08 45.59
CA THR A 527 -17.02 -29.66 45.89
C THR A 527 -17.04 -28.79 44.62
N GLN A 528 -16.66 -29.31 43.45
CA GLN A 528 -16.82 -28.61 42.16
C GLN A 528 -18.29 -28.46 41.78
N ILE A 529 -19.06 -29.54 41.88
CA ILE A 529 -20.51 -29.58 41.59
C ILE A 529 -21.26 -28.53 42.44
N ASP A 530 -20.95 -28.46 43.74
CA ASP A 530 -21.65 -27.59 44.68
C ASP A 530 -21.33 -26.10 44.49
N ASN A 531 -20.11 -25.76 44.03
CA ASN A 531 -19.62 -24.38 43.97
C ASN A 531 -19.61 -23.74 42.57
N SER A 532 -19.70 -24.51 41.48
CA SER A 532 -19.52 -23.96 40.12
C SER A 532 -20.45 -24.58 39.06
N PRO A 533 -21.79 -24.40 39.22
CA PRO A 533 -22.80 -25.03 38.38
C PRO A 533 -23.01 -24.39 36.99
N SER A 534 -22.30 -23.30 36.66
CA SER A 534 -22.53 -22.54 35.41
C SER A 534 -21.86 -23.16 34.18
N ASP A 535 -20.71 -23.81 34.32
CA ASP A 535 -20.08 -24.59 33.24
C ASP A 535 -20.73 -25.97 33.16
N LYS A 536 -21.75 -26.08 32.31
CA LYS A 536 -22.51 -27.33 32.14
C LYS A 536 -21.66 -28.50 31.64
N SER A 537 -20.55 -28.24 30.94
CA SER A 537 -19.69 -29.30 30.42
C SER A 537 -18.84 -29.90 31.54
N ARG A 538 -18.16 -29.05 32.31
CA ARG A 538 -17.37 -29.49 33.47
C ARG A 538 -18.24 -30.02 34.60
N LEU A 539 -19.45 -29.48 34.79
CA LEU A 539 -20.42 -30.00 35.75
C LEU A 539 -20.83 -31.44 35.39
N ASN A 540 -21.09 -31.72 34.10
CA ASN A 540 -21.42 -33.07 33.66
C ASN A 540 -20.28 -34.05 33.90
N ASP A 541 -19.06 -33.72 33.45
CA ASP A 541 -17.89 -34.58 33.66
C ASP A 541 -17.55 -34.76 35.16
N SER A 542 -17.77 -33.74 36.00
CA SER A 542 -17.63 -33.88 37.46
C SER A 542 -18.58 -34.95 38.03
N TYR A 543 -19.82 -35.04 37.53
CA TYR A 543 -20.74 -36.12 37.91
C TYR A 543 -20.27 -37.49 37.39
N LEU A 544 -19.69 -37.57 36.19
CA LEU A 544 -19.10 -38.81 35.65
C LEU A 544 -17.96 -39.30 36.54
N ARG A 545 -16.95 -38.47 36.80
CA ARG A 545 -15.78 -38.86 37.60
C ARG A 545 -16.10 -39.11 39.07
N LEU A 546 -17.13 -38.44 39.61
CA LEU A 546 -17.70 -38.78 40.91
C LEU A 546 -18.33 -40.18 40.91
N GLY A 547 -19.05 -40.53 39.84
CA GLY A 547 -19.57 -41.88 39.60
C GLY A 547 -18.46 -42.92 39.51
N ASP A 548 -17.45 -42.69 38.65
CA ASP A 548 -16.31 -43.58 38.43
C ASP A 548 -15.55 -43.86 39.73
N SER A 549 -15.24 -42.79 40.49
CA SER A 549 -14.55 -42.88 41.77
C SER A 549 -15.33 -43.73 42.79
N ARG A 550 -16.66 -43.58 42.83
CA ARG A 550 -17.55 -44.35 43.72
C ARG A 550 -17.74 -45.78 43.24
N PHE A 551 -17.78 -46.03 41.93
CA PHE A 551 -17.89 -47.36 41.33
C PHE A 551 -16.67 -48.21 41.67
N VAL A 552 -15.46 -47.66 41.49
CA VAL A 552 -14.20 -48.35 41.83
C VAL A 552 -14.09 -48.59 43.35
N SER A 553 -14.51 -47.64 44.19
CA SER A 553 -14.64 -47.84 45.65
C SER A 553 -15.80 -48.77 46.06
N SER A 554 -16.43 -49.50 45.12
CA SER A 554 -17.56 -50.43 45.33
C SER A 554 -18.83 -49.81 45.96
N LYS A 555 -18.96 -48.48 45.93
CA LYS A 555 -20.11 -47.71 46.44
C LYS A 555 -21.20 -47.59 45.37
N TYR A 556 -21.59 -48.72 44.77
CA TYR A 556 -22.40 -48.78 43.54
C TYR A 556 -23.70 -47.95 43.59
N SER A 557 -24.42 -47.92 44.70
CA SER A 557 -25.62 -47.08 44.85
C SER A 557 -25.31 -45.58 44.69
N GLN A 558 -24.25 -45.10 45.36
CA GLN A 558 -23.82 -43.70 45.30
C GLN A 558 -23.16 -43.35 43.96
N ALA A 559 -22.65 -44.34 43.23
CA ALA A 559 -22.17 -44.20 41.87
C ALA A 559 -23.33 -44.03 40.87
N MET A 560 -24.36 -44.88 40.97
CA MET A 560 -25.58 -44.78 40.14
C MET A 560 -26.32 -43.45 40.33
N GLU A 561 -26.31 -42.87 41.53
CA GLU A 561 -26.82 -41.52 41.79
C GLU A 561 -26.06 -40.44 41.00
N ALA A 562 -24.72 -40.50 41.02
CA ALA A 562 -23.86 -39.55 40.30
C ALA A 562 -23.98 -39.71 38.78
N TYR A 563 -23.92 -40.95 38.26
CA TYR A 563 -24.20 -41.24 36.85
C TYR A 563 -25.60 -40.78 36.43
N GLY A 564 -26.61 -40.98 37.29
CA GLY A 564 -27.96 -40.46 37.08
C GLY A 564 -27.99 -38.95 36.81
N LYS A 565 -27.24 -38.17 37.59
CA LYS A 565 -27.12 -36.71 37.37
C LYS A 565 -26.41 -36.34 36.07
N ALA A 566 -25.41 -37.11 35.64
CA ALA A 566 -24.78 -36.90 34.34
C ALA A 566 -25.73 -37.22 33.17
N ILE A 567 -26.52 -38.30 33.29
CA ILE A 567 -27.54 -38.69 32.32
C ILE A 567 -28.64 -37.61 32.22
N ASP A 568 -29.16 -37.14 33.35
CA ASP A 568 -30.17 -36.08 33.43
C ASP A 568 -29.70 -34.77 32.78
N ALA A 569 -28.40 -34.44 32.91
CA ALA A 569 -27.78 -33.26 32.33
C ALA A 569 -27.62 -33.33 30.79
N LYS A 570 -27.69 -34.53 30.19
CA LYS A 570 -27.55 -34.79 28.74
C LYS A 570 -26.27 -34.21 28.12
N GLY A 571 -25.18 -34.17 28.90
CA GLY A 571 -23.89 -33.68 28.42
C GLY A 571 -23.11 -34.74 27.62
N VAL A 572 -21.85 -34.40 27.34
CA VAL A 572 -20.87 -35.32 26.72
C VAL A 572 -20.67 -36.54 27.63
N ASP A 573 -20.54 -37.74 27.06
CA ASP A 573 -20.38 -39.03 27.76
C ASP A 573 -21.55 -39.45 28.68
N ALA A 574 -22.75 -38.88 28.48
CA ALA A 574 -23.97 -39.32 29.19
C ALA A 574 -24.41 -40.75 28.82
N ASP A 575 -23.95 -41.24 27.67
CA ASP A 575 -24.03 -42.64 27.24
C ASP A 575 -23.15 -43.54 28.12
N TYR A 576 -21.85 -43.23 28.24
CA TYR A 576 -20.92 -43.93 29.12
C TYR A 576 -21.50 -44.09 30.54
N ALA A 577 -22.03 -43.01 31.14
CA ALA A 577 -22.69 -43.08 32.45
C ALA A 577 -23.88 -44.05 32.48
N GLN A 578 -24.73 -44.05 31.45
CA GLN A 578 -25.86 -44.98 31.36
C GLN A 578 -25.39 -46.43 31.24
N PHE A 579 -24.26 -46.71 30.58
CA PHE A 579 -23.69 -48.05 30.55
C PHE A 579 -23.09 -48.45 31.89
N GLN A 580 -22.28 -47.60 32.54
CA GLN A 580 -21.72 -47.89 33.87
C GLN A 580 -22.80 -48.07 34.94
N LYS A 581 -23.92 -47.32 34.84
CA LYS A 581 -25.12 -47.53 35.65
C LYS A 581 -25.78 -48.89 35.40
N ALA A 582 -25.90 -49.32 34.13
CA ALA A 582 -26.42 -50.64 33.79
C ALA A 582 -25.52 -51.79 34.27
N LEU A 583 -24.18 -51.62 34.17
CA LEU A 583 -23.20 -52.56 34.72
C LEU A 583 -23.27 -52.63 36.25
N SER A 584 -23.48 -51.49 36.93
CA SER A 584 -23.69 -51.43 38.38
C SER A 584 -24.86 -52.32 38.83
N TYR A 585 -25.98 -52.35 38.10
CA TYR A 585 -27.07 -53.29 38.39
C TYR A 585 -26.66 -54.76 38.18
N GLY A 586 -25.80 -55.05 37.20
CA GLY A 586 -25.22 -56.38 37.00
C GLY A 586 -24.39 -56.86 38.19
N PHE A 587 -23.49 -56.02 38.73
CA PHE A 587 -22.71 -56.34 39.93
C PHE A 587 -23.56 -56.49 41.21
N MET A 588 -24.78 -55.94 41.21
CA MET A 588 -25.78 -56.13 42.27
C MET A 588 -26.74 -57.31 42.00
N SER A 589 -26.47 -58.16 40.99
CA SER A 589 -27.30 -59.30 40.56
C SER A 589 -28.73 -58.94 40.16
N LYS A 590 -28.94 -57.76 39.59
CA LYS A 590 -30.25 -57.18 39.21
C LYS A 590 -30.44 -57.17 37.69
N ASN A 591 -30.61 -58.36 37.11
CA ASN A 591 -30.61 -58.54 35.65
C ASN A 591 -31.78 -57.86 34.94
N ASP A 592 -33.00 -57.84 35.50
CA ASP A 592 -34.13 -57.12 34.86
C ASP A 592 -33.86 -55.61 34.80
N GLN A 593 -33.31 -55.03 35.87
CA GLN A 593 -32.91 -53.62 35.89
C GLN A 593 -31.75 -53.35 34.91
N LYS A 594 -30.76 -54.24 34.83
CA LYS A 594 -29.67 -54.16 33.84
C LYS A 594 -30.22 -54.21 32.41
N ILE A 595 -31.09 -55.17 32.08
CA ILE A 595 -31.75 -55.27 30.77
C ILE A 595 -32.51 -53.96 30.47
N ASN A 596 -33.27 -53.43 31.43
CA ASN A 596 -33.99 -52.16 31.24
C ASN A 596 -33.04 -50.99 30.96
N GLU A 597 -31.96 -50.85 31.73
CA GLU A 597 -30.98 -49.77 31.55
C GLU A 597 -30.13 -49.91 30.28
N LEU A 598 -29.79 -51.12 29.84
CA LEU A 598 -29.13 -51.38 28.55
C LEU A 598 -30.09 -51.10 27.38
N ASN A 599 -31.36 -51.52 27.45
CA ASN A 599 -32.35 -51.13 26.45
C ASN A 599 -32.55 -49.60 26.42
N ASN A 600 -32.55 -48.95 27.58
CA ASN A 600 -32.67 -47.49 27.66
C ASN A 600 -31.44 -46.79 27.09
N PHE A 601 -30.23 -47.29 27.35
CA PHE A 601 -29.03 -46.86 26.63
C PHE A 601 -29.25 -46.94 25.12
N LEU A 602 -29.70 -48.10 24.61
CA LEU A 602 -29.80 -48.30 23.17
C LEU A 602 -30.88 -47.45 22.50
N LYS A 603 -31.91 -47.07 23.26
CA LYS A 603 -32.94 -46.11 22.83
C LYS A 603 -32.43 -44.67 22.81
N MET A 604 -31.66 -44.26 23.81
CA MET A 604 -31.18 -42.86 23.96
C MET A 604 -29.90 -42.58 23.17
N TYR A 605 -28.96 -43.51 23.16
CA TYR A 605 -27.58 -43.33 22.70
C TYR A 605 -27.30 -44.18 21.47
N LYS A 606 -27.77 -43.68 20.32
CA LYS A 606 -27.75 -44.39 19.03
C LYS A 606 -26.45 -44.26 18.24
N LYS A 607 -25.48 -43.51 18.76
CA LYS A 607 -24.18 -43.24 18.13
C LYS A 607 -23.03 -43.27 19.15
N SER A 608 -23.24 -43.92 20.30
CA SER A 608 -22.20 -44.07 21.31
C SER A 608 -21.05 -44.94 20.80
N GLU A 609 -19.84 -44.71 21.29
CA GLU A 609 -18.71 -45.61 21.07
C GLU A 609 -18.87 -46.93 21.84
N TYR A 610 -19.46 -46.92 23.05
CA TYR A 610 -19.71 -48.11 23.91
C TYR A 610 -20.88 -48.99 23.45
N ARG A 611 -21.38 -48.77 22.24
CA ARG A 611 -22.65 -49.35 21.80
C ARG A 611 -22.50 -50.82 21.44
N ASP A 612 -21.37 -51.29 20.91
CA ASP A 612 -21.09 -52.73 20.80
C ASP A 612 -20.92 -53.36 22.16
N ASP A 613 -20.20 -52.74 23.10
CA ASP A 613 -20.12 -53.28 24.47
C ASP A 613 -21.52 -53.47 25.07
N VAL A 614 -22.40 -52.46 24.96
CA VAL A 614 -23.80 -52.54 25.40
C VAL A 614 -24.60 -53.60 24.66
N LEU A 615 -24.39 -53.77 23.35
CA LEU A 615 -25.13 -54.73 22.52
C LEU A 615 -24.64 -56.16 22.68
N PHE A 616 -23.34 -56.34 22.85
CA PHE A 616 -22.77 -57.63 23.17
C PHE A 616 -23.29 -58.05 24.54
N GLU A 617 -23.20 -57.13 25.51
CA GLU A 617 -23.62 -57.41 26.88
C GLU A 617 -25.13 -57.63 27.00
N LEU A 618 -25.96 -56.87 26.28
CA LEU A 618 -27.41 -57.10 26.24
C LEU A 618 -27.77 -58.38 25.47
N GLY A 619 -27.08 -58.69 24.35
CA GLY A 619 -27.26 -59.92 23.60
C GLY A 619 -26.91 -61.15 24.44
N ASN A 620 -25.74 -61.11 25.10
CA ASN A 620 -25.29 -62.12 26.07
C ASN A 620 -26.27 -62.25 27.24
N THR A 621 -26.76 -61.13 27.78
CA THR A 621 -27.75 -61.14 28.87
C THR A 621 -29.08 -61.76 28.42
N TYR A 622 -29.53 -61.50 27.18
CA TYR A 622 -30.72 -62.16 26.63
C TYR A 622 -30.52 -63.66 26.34
N VAL A 623 -29.33 -64.10 25.89
CA VAL A 623 -29.02 -65.55 25.76
C VAL A 623 -29.04 -66.22 27.13
N ALA A 624 -28.40 -65.60 28.13
CA ALA A 624 -28.36 -66.12 29.51
C ALA A 624 -29.78 -66.25 30.10
N ASP A 625 -30.67 -65.33 29.75
CA ASP A 625 -32.08 -65.31 30.15
C ASP A 625 -33.01 -66.04 29.16
N LYS A 626 -32.44 -66.88 28.27
CA LYS A 626 -33.12 -67.74 27.26
C LYS A 626 -34.04 -67.02 26.26
N LYS A 627 -33.90 -65.70 26.11
CA LYS A 627 -34.67 -64.84 25.21
C LYS A 627 -34.02 -64.79 23.82
N ASN A 628 -33.92 -65.94 23.16
CA ASN A 628 -33.13 -66.12 21.92
C ASN A 628 -33.48 -65.17 20.77
N ASP A 629 -34.77 -64.87 20.51
CA ASP A 629 -35.15 -63.88 19.49
C ASP A 629 -34.70 -62.45 19.83
N LEU A 630 -34.62 -62.10 21.12
CA LEU A 630 -34.08 -60.80 21.56
C LEU A 630 -32.55 -60.79 21.50
N ALA A 631 -31.90 -61.91 21.83
CA ALA A 631 -30.47 -62.09 21.67
C ALA A 631 -30.02 -61.98 20.20
N ILE A 632 -30.67 -62.69 19.27
CA ILE A 632 -30.45 -62.55 17.82
C ILE A 632 -30.50 -61.08 17.43
N LYS A 633 -31.60 -60.40 17.79
CA LYS A 633 -31.81 -58.98 17.44
C LYS A 633 -30.68 -58.11 17.96
N THR A 634 -30.20 -58.36 19.18
CA THR A 634 -29.15 -57.56 19.80
C THR A 634 -27.76 -57.86 19.22
N TYR A 635 -27.48 -59.11 18.84
CA TYR A 635 -26.24 -59.44 18.12
C TYR A 635 -26.25 -58.92 16.68
N ASP A 636 -27.38 -59.01 15.94
CA ASP A 636 -27.54 -58.37 14.62
C ASP A 636 -27.20 -56.89 14.75
N GLN A 637 -27.76 -56.27 15.78
CA GLN A 637 -27.54 -54.88 16.10
C GLN A 637 -26.06 -54.61 16.41
N LEU A 638 -25.33 -55.47 17.13
CA LEU A 638 -23.87 -55.32 17.30
C LEU A 638 -23.13 -55.40 15.96
N ILE A 639 -23.35 -56.47 15.20
CA ILE A 639 -22.61 -56.78 13.96
C ILE A 639 -22.88 -55.75 12.87
N SER A 640 -24.10 -55.20 12.88
CA SER A 640 -24.53 -54.06 12.09
C SER A 640 -23.69 -52.84 12.42
N GLU A 641 -23.68 -52.48 13.70
CA GLU A 641 -23.10 -51.23 14.18
C GLU A 641 -21.55 -51.30 14.21
N TYR A 642 -20.99 -52.51 14.33
CA TYR A 642 -19.57 -52.80 14.44
C TYR A 642 -19.25 -54.01 13.57
N LYS A 643 -18.65 -53.77 12.40
CA LYS A 643 -18.46 -54.81 11.36
C LYS A 643 -17.12 -55.56 11.44
N ASN A 644 -16.08 -54.90 11.95
CA ASN A 644 -14.75 -55.47 12.23
C ASN A 644 -14.35 -55.19 13.70
N GLY A 645 -15.34 -54.97 14.57
CA GLY A 645 -15.12 -54.73 16.00
C GLY A 645 -14.70 -56.00 16.73
N SER A 646 -14.19 -55.85 17.95
CA SER A 646 -13.64 -56.93 18.79
C SER A 646 -14.62 -58.08 19.08
N PHE A 647 -15.91 -57.82 18.90
CA PHE A 647 -17.00 -58.78 19.13
C PHE A 647 -17.71 -59.24 17.85
N THR A 648 -17.30 -58.78 16.67
CA THR A 648 -18.09 -58.97 15.45
C THR A 648 -18.08 -60.40 14.92
N SER A 649 -16.91 -61.04 14.73
CA SER A 649 -16.85 -62.44 14.26
C SER A 649 -17.63 -63.36 15.19
N LYS A 650 -17.38 -63.23 16.50
CA LYS A 650 -18.06 -63.94 17.59
C LYS A 650 -19.57 -63.74 17.53
N SER A 651 -20.03 -62.51 17.31
CA SER A 651 -21.46 -62.23 17.20
C SER A 651 -22.04 -62.78 15.90
N ILE A 652 -21.37 -62.65 14.75
CA ILE A 652 -21.84 -63.22 13.46
C ILE A 652 -21.99 -64.73 13.60
N LEU A 653 -21.02 -65.41 14.22
CA LEU A 653 -21.11 -66.83 14.51
C LEU A 653 -22.28 -67.12 15.46
N LYS A 654 -22.39 -66.40 16.59
CA LYS A 654 -23.53 -66.56 17.52
C LYS A 654 -24.87 -66.42 16.80
N GLN A 655 -24.98 -65.53 15.82
CA GLN A 655 -26.19 -65.40 15.02
C GLN A 655 -26.40 -66.52 14.02
N GLY A 656 -25.37 -66.91 13.27
CA GLY A 656 -25.43 -68.08 12.38
C GLY A 656 -25.91 -69.30 13.16
N LEU A 657 -25.38 -69.49 14.37
CA LEU A 657 -25.76 -70.56 15.29
C LEU A 657 -27.19 -70.42 15.85
N ILE A 658 -27.67 -69.25 16.27
CA ILE A 658 -29.06 -69.17 16.76
C ILE A 658 -30.06 -69.29 15.58
N TYR A 659 -29.74 -68.79 14.38
CA TYR A 659 -30.57 -68.96 13.19
C TYR A 659 -30.60 -70.40 12.68
N TYR A 660 -29.45 -71.07 12.66
CA TYR A 660 -29.34 -72.47 12.30
C TYR A 660 -30.03 -73.38 13.33
N ASN A 661 -29.87 -73.12 14.63
CA ASN A 661 -30.63 -73.77 15.70
C ASN A 661 -32.13 -73.36 15.76
N SER A 662 -32.61 -72.61 14.77
CA SER A 662 -34.02 -72.20 14.59
C SER A 662 -34.50 -72.42 13.15
N ASP A 663 -33.85 -73.30 12.38
CA ASP A 663 -34.17 -73.69 11.00
C ASP A 663 -34.28 -72.51 9.99
N ARG A 664 -33.42 -71.48 10.11
CA ARG A 664 -33.42 -70.29 9.22
C ARG A 664 -32.19 -70.21 8.33
N ASP A 665 -32.16 -71.04 7.29
CA ASP A 665 -30.99 -71.19 6.41
C ASP A 665 -30.54 -69.87 5.77
N GLU A 666 -31.36 -69.14 4.95
CA GLU A 666 -31.04 -67.87 4.21
C GLU A 666 -30.15 -66.88 5.02
N GLN A 667 -30.44 -66.79 6.32
CA GLN A 667 -29.74 -65.94 7.27
C GLN A 667 -28.48 -66.62 7.82
N ALA A 668 -28.56 -67.89 8.21
CA ALA A 668 -27.42 -68.73 8.54
C ALA A 668 -26.33 -68.66 7.47
N LEU A 669 -26.55 -69.12 6.22
CA LEU A 669 -25.42 -69.17 5.27
C LEU A 669 -24.91 -67.79 4.88
N THR A 670 -25.64 -66.71 5.11
CA THR A 670 -25.08 -65.35 5.01
C THR A 670 -24.10 -65.06 6.15
N LYS A 671 -24.48 -65.28 7.41
CA LYS A 671 -23.56 -65.12 8.57
C LYS A 671 -22.34 -66.03 8.41
N PHE A 672 -22.56 -67.21 7.87
CA PHE A 672 -21.55 -68.22 7.67
C PHE A 672 -20.64 -67.94 6.46
N LYS A 673 -21.13 -67.62 5.24
CA LYS A 673 -20.30 -67.11 4.11
C LYS A 673 -19.40 -65.94 4.49
N LYS A 674 -19.98 -65.05 5.31
CA LYS A 674 -19.33 -63.83 5.78
C LYS A 674 -18.15 -64.19 6.65
N VAL A 675 -18.40 -64.93 7.73
CA VAL A 675 -17.35 -65.37 8.63
C VAL A 675 -16.29 -66.15 7.84
N ALA A 676 -16.70 -67.12 6.99
CA ALA A 676 -15.84 -67.94 6.11
C ALA A 676 -14.77 -67.16 5.35
N ALA A 677 -15.17 -66.05 4.73
CA ALA A 677 -14.32 -65.27 3.84
C ALA A 677 -13.58 -64.13 4.55
N GLU A 678 -14.15 -63.56 5.61
CA GLU A 678 -13.65 -62.34 6.28
C GLU A 678 -12.76 -62.63 7.49
N PHE A 679 -13.01 -63.76 8.16
CA PHE A 679 -12.15 -64.28 9.22
C PHE A 679 -11.51 -65.61 8.77
N PRO A 680 -10.97 -65.70 7.53
CA PRO A 680 -10.61 -66.98 6.93
C PRO A 680 -9.56 -67.67 7.79
N LYS A 681 -9.80 -68.95 8.11
CA LYS A 681 -8.98 -69.78 9.01
C LYS A 681 -9.07 -69.41 10.52
N THR A 682 -9.93 -68.49 10.96
CA THR A 682 -10.27 -68.38 12.40
C THR A 682 -11.23 -69.50 12.83
N PRO A 683 -11.50 -69.70 14.14
CA PRO A 683 -12.45 -70.71 14.60
C PRO A 683 -13.87 -70.50 14.07
N GLU A 684 -14.35 -69.25 14.08
CA GLU A 684 -15.63 -68.89 13.48
C GLU A 684 -15.63 -69.30 11.98
N ALA A 685 -14.48 -69.08 11.31
CA ALA A 685 -14.09 -69.46 9.95
C ALA A 685 -14.81 -70.64 9.28
N LEU A 686 -14.64 -71.80 9.89
CA LEU A 686 -14.81 -73.09 9.20
C LEU A 686 -16.20 -73.68 9.47
N GLU A 687 -16.71 -73.44 10.68
CA GLU A 687 -18.11 -73.66 11.09
C GLU A 687 -19.10 -72.91 10.16
N ALA A 688 -18.58 -71.84 9.58
CA ALA A 688 -19.17 -71.04 8.54
C ALA A 688 -19.25 -71.74 7.17
N VAL A 689 -18.14 -71.99 6.45
CA VAL A 689 -18.22 -72.53 5.06
C VAL A 689 -19.10 -73.79 4.92
N ALA A 690 -19.02 -74.70 5.91
CA ALA A 690 -19.80 -75.94 5.91
C ALA A 690 -21.31 -75.64 5.85
N THR A 691 -21.74 -74.70 6.68
CA THR A 691 -23.06 -74.12 6.71
C THR A 691 -23.08 -72.85 5.86
N ALA A 692 -22.40 -72.81 4.70
CA ALA A 692 -22.40 -71.66 3.77
C ALA A 692 -23.01 -71.96 2.37
N ARG A 693 -23.22 -73.23 2.02
CA ARG A 693 -23.47 -73.71 0.65
C ARG A 693 -24.95 -73.86 0.24
N LEU A 694 -25.76 -74.50 1.09
CA LEU A 694 -27.21 -74.78 1.04
C LEU A 694 -28.18 -73.56 0.84
N ILE A 695 -27.73 -72.41 0.30
CA ILE A 695 -28.49 -71.16 0.02
C ILE A 695 -28.01 -70.51 -1.27
N TYR A 696 -26.72 -70.63 -1.59
CA TYR A 696 -26.18 -69.92 -2.76
C TYR A 696 -26.96 -70.22 -4.04
N VAL A 697 -27.49 -71.44 -4.12
CA VAL A 697 -28.49 -71.90 -5.10
C VAL A 697 -29.78 -71.08 -5.00
N ASP A 698 -30.42 -71.07 -3.83
CA ASP A 698 -31.68 -70.36 -3.55
C ASP A 698 -31.61 -68.81 -3.66
N SER A 699 -30.43 -68.24 -3.97
CA SER A 699 -30.17 -66.79 -3.91
C SER A 699 -29.70 -66.12 -5.22
N GLY A 700 -29.76 -66.83 -6.36
CA GLY A 700 -29.50 -66.26 -7.71
C GLY A 700 -28.05 -65.83 -7.96
N LYS A 701 -27.15 -66.24 -7.08
CA LYS A 701 -25.71 -65.99 -7.20
C LYS A 701 -25.11 -67.18 -7.91
N VAL A 702 -25.51 -67.44 -9.14
CA VAL A 702 -25.32 -68.76 -9.78
C VAL A 702 -23.90 -68.95 -10.30
N ASP A 703 -23.36 -68.02 -11.08
CA ASP A 703 -21.94 -68.05 -11.46
C ASP A 703 -21.02 -67.74 -10.27
N GLU A 704 -21.53 -66.99 -9.28
CA GLU A 704 -20.87 -66.76 -7.99
C GLU A 704 -20.84 -68.03 -7.14
N TYR A 705 -21.88 -68.87 -7.14
CA TYR A 705 -21.87 -70.20 -6.54
C TYR A 705 -20.99 -71.13 -7.37
N ALA A 706 -20.98 -70.99 -8.69
CA ALA A 706 -20.10 -71.73 -9.56
C ALA A 706 -18.63 -71.43 -9.26
N THR A 707 -18.33 -70.17 -8.91
CA THR A 707 -16.98 -69.64 -8.73
C THR A 707 -16.53 -69.65 -7.27
N TRP A 708 -17.27 -69.08 -6.31
CA TRP A 708 -16.98 -69.12 -4.86
C TRP A 708 -16.65 -70.54 -4.39
N VAL A 709 -17.40 -71.53 -4.88
CA VAL A 709 -17.27 -72.94 -4.52
C VAL A 709 -16.02 -73.52 -5.21
N ARG A 710 -15.67 -73.07 -6.44
CA ARG A 710 -14.37 -73.33 -7.13
C ARG A 710 -13.16 -72.57 -6.58
N THR A 711 -13.33 -71.47 -5.85
CA THR A 711 -12.25 -70.55 -5.45
C THR A 711 -11.94 -70.53 -3.96
N LEU A 712 -12.88 -70.93 -3.10
CA LEU A 712 -12.50 -71.72 -1.95
C LEU A 712 -11.73 -72.93 -2.49
N ASP A 713 -10.58 -73.27 -1.93
CA ASP A 713 -9.68 -74.28 -2.48
C ASP A 713 -10.18 -75.74 -2.35
N PHE A 714 -11.45 -76.04 -2.75
CA PHE A 714 -12.08 -77.38 -2.69
C PHE A 714 -13.31 -77.81 -3.60
N VAL A 715 -14.09 -76.99 -4.37
CA VAL A 715 -15.46 -77.44 -4.88
C VAL A 715 -15.96 -76.86 -6.28
N SER A 716 -17.26 -76.92 -6.72
CA SER A 716 -17.87 -76.25 -7.95
C SER A 716 -19.43 -76.25 -8.17
N VAL A 717 -19.98 -75.51 -9.20
CA VAL A 717 -21.38 -75.63 -9.79
C VAL A 717 -21.55 -75.22 -11.31
N THR A 718 -22.78 -75.01 -11.84
CA THR A 718 -23.21 -74.85 -13.27
C THR A 718 -23.51 -73.40 -13.77
N ASP A 719 -24.46 -73.17 -14.70
CA ASP A 719 -24.16 -72.48 -15.99
C ASP A 719 -25.29 -71.66 -16.71
N ALA A 720 -26.61 -71.89 -16.55
CA ALA A 720 -27.60 -71.52 -17.60
C ALA A 720 -28.71 -70.49 -17.23
N GLU A 721 -29.12 -70.40 -15.97
CA GLU A 721 -29.96 -69.36 -15.34
C GLU A 721 -29.33 -67.95 -15.33
N LEU A 722 -28.10 -67.90 -15.86
CA LEU A 722 -27.09 -66.88 -15.78
C LEU A 722 -27.39 -65.55 -16.50
N ASP A 723 -28.41 -65.38 -17.35
CA ASP A 723 -28.76 -64.06 -17.89
C ASP A 723 -29.58 -63.25 -16.87
N ASN A 724 -30.73 -63.79 -16.45
CA ASN A 724 -31.51 -63.22 -15.34
C ASN A 724 -30.68 -63.21 -14.06
N ASP A 725 -29.98 -64.29 -13.70
CA ASP A 725 -29.09 -64.25 -12.53
C ASP A 725 -27.88 -63.31 -12.74
N THR A 726 -27.50 -62.90 -13.95
CA THR A 726 -26.49 -61.83 -14.14
C THR A 726 -27.10 -60.44 -14.05
N TYR A 727 -28.28 -60.18 -14.61
CA TYR A 727 -28.92 -58.88 -14.42
C TYR A 727 -29.41 -58.73 -12.98
N ASP A 728 -30.10 -59.72 -12.41
CA ASP A 728 -30.53 -59.73 -11.02
C ASP A 728 -29.34 -59.83 -10.08
N ALA A 729 -28.23 -60.55 -10.35
CA ALA A 729 -27.03 -60.35 -9.54
C ALA A 729 -26.48 -58.93 -9.72
N ALA A 730 -26.25 -58.42 -10.94
CA ALA A 730 -25.69 -57.07 -11.12
C ALA A 730 -26.57 -55.97 -10.49
N PHE A 731 -27.89 -56.11 -10.54
CA PHE A 731 -28.88 -55.20 -9.99
C PHE A 731 -29.10 -55.41 -8.48
N LYS A 732 -29.01 -56.64 -7.95
CA LYS A 732 -28.97 -56.95 -6.50
C LYS A 732 -27.65 -56.49 -5.90
N GLN A 733 -26.53 -56.61 -6.62
CA GLN A 733 -25.24 -56.04 -6.25
C GLN A 733 -25.31 -54.51 -6.28
N TYR A 734 -25.87 -53.89 -7.33
CA TYR A 734 -26.13 -52.44 -7.40
C TYR A 734 -27.02 -51.94 -6.26
N SER A 735 -28.12 -52.63 -5.97
CA SER A 735 -29.06 -52.34 -4.88
C SER A 735 -28.46 -52.61 -3.49
N GLN A 736 -27.49 -53.52 -3.40
CA GLN A 736 -26.63 -53.73 -2.24
C GLN A 736 -25.40 -52.80 -2.22
N ASN A 737 -25.32 -51.81 -3.13
CA ASN A 737 -24.26 -50.81 -3.31
C ASN A 737 -22.85 -51.38 -3.65
N ASN A 738 -22.77 -52.61 -4.15
CA ASN A 738 -21.53 -53.30 -4.54
C ASN A 738 -21.04 -52.84 -5.92
N SER A 739 -20.60 -51.57 -5.97
CA SER A 739 -20.43 -50.79 -7.20
C SER A 739 -19.52 -51.43 -8.26
N LYS A 740 -18.30 -51.88 -7.93
CA LYS A 740 -17.38 -52.43 -8.95
C LYS A 740 -17.90 -53.72 -9.59
N THR A 741 -18.54 -54.58 -8.81
CA THR A 741 -19.17 -55.81 -9.30
C THR A 741 -20.38 -55.47 -10.16
N ALA A 742 -21.15 -54.44 -9.81
CA ALA A 742 -22.19 -53.90 -10.66
C ALA A 742 -21.65 -53.22 -11.93
N ILE A 743 -20.47 -52.58 -11.93
CA ILE A 743 -19.82 -52.06 -13.16
C ILE A 743 -19.47 -53.22 -14.07
N ALA A 744 -18.79 -54.26 -13.56
CA ALA A 744 -18.44 -55.42 -14.37
C ALA A 744 -19.69 -56.15 -14.87
N GLY A 745 -20.70 -56.29 -14.02
CA GLY A 745 -22.00 -56.89 -14.35
C GLY A 745 -22.75 -56.10 -15.42
N PHE A 746 -22.94 -54.78 -15.25
CA PHE A 746 -23.65 -53.94 -16.23
C PHE A 746 -22.82 -53.66 -17.49
N ALA A 747 -21.49 -53.54 -17.44
CA ALA A 747 -20.65 -53.45 -18.63
C ALA A 747 -20.64 -54.77 -19.41
N GLY A 748 -20.58 -55.90 -18.69
CA GLY A 748 -20.76 -57.23 -19.25
C GLY A 748 -22.14 -57.37 -19.89
N TYR A 749 -23.19 -56.91 -19.20
CA TYR A 749 -24.57 -56.91 -19.70
C TYR A 749 -24.74 -56.03 -20.95
N VAL A 750 -24.29 -54.77 -20.94
CA VAL A 750 -24.37 -53.85 -22.09
C VAL A 750 -23.52 -54.33 -23.27
N SER A 751 -22.43 -55.08 -23.03
CA SER A 751 -21.60 -55.68 -24.08
C SER A 751 -22.20 -56.98 -24.65
N LYS A 752 -22.74 -57.85 -23.79
CA LYS A 752 -23.33 -59.15 -24.15
C LYS A 752 -24.76 -59.02 -24.69
N PHE A 753 -25.47 -57.97 -24.26
CA PHE A 753 -26.87 -57.67 -24.56
C PHE A 753 -27.07 -56.15 -24.87
N PRO A 754 -26.42 -55.60 -25.91
CA PRO A 754 -26.46 -54.16 -26.24
C PRO A 754 -27.84 -53.62 -26.65
N SER A 755 -28.80 -54.51 -26.93
CA SER A 755 -30.22 -54.19 -27.12
C SER A 755 -31.10 -55.12 -26.28
N GLY A 756 -30.57 -55.58 -25.13
CA GLY A 756 -31.26 -56.44 -24.18
C GLY A 756 -32.37 -55.73 -23.43
N LEU A 757 -33.17 -56.51 -22.69
CA LEU A 757 -34.39 -56.04 -22.03
C LEU A 757 -34.17 -54.90 -21.02
N HIS A 758 -32.96 -54.78 -20.45
CA HIS A 758 -32.59 -53.74 -19.49
C HIS A 758 -31.53 -52.75 -20.03
N ALA A 759 -31.46 -52.54 -21.35
CA ALA A 759 -30.37 -51.78 -21.95
C ALA A 759 -30.32 -50.29 -21.56
N LEU A 760 -31.46 -49.63 -21.33
CA LEU A 760 -31.50 -48.21 -20.93
C LEU A 760 -31.06 -48.04 -19.47
N GLU A 761 -31.59 -48.89 -18.60
CA GLU A 761 -31.31 -48.99 -17.18
C GLU A 761 -29.85 -49.37 -16.95
N ALA A 762 -29.35 -50.40 -17.64
CA ALA A 762 -27.97 -50.83 -17.55
C ALA A 762 -27.00 -49.75 -18.06
N ASN A 763 -27.32 -49.00 -19.12
CA ASN A 763 -26.51 -47.86 -19.55
C ASN A 763 -26.51 -46.72 -18.51
N PHE A 764 -27.66 -46.40 -17.91
CA PHE A 764 -27.75 -45.38 -16.87
C PHE A 764 -26.99 -45.78 -15.60
N TYR A 765 -27.22 -47.00 -15.08
CA TYR A 765 -26.52 -47.48 -13.89
C TYR A 765 -25.02 -47.67 -14.15
N LEU A 766 -24.62 -48.12 -15.33
CA LEU A 766 -23.21 -48.18 -15.72
C LEU A 766 -22.57 -46.78 -15.78
N ALA A 767 -23.26 -45.77 -16.31
CA ALA A 767 -22.78 -44.39 -16.31
C ALA A 767 -22.61 -43.85 -14.87
N GLN A 768 -23.64 -44.04 -14.03
CA GLN A 768 -23.63 -43.65 -12.61
C GLN A 768 -22.51 -44.31 -11.82
N LEU A 769 -22.23 -45.58 -12.10
CA LEU A 769 -21.17 -46.33 -11.44
C LEU A 769 -19.78 -45.97 -11.99
N TYR A 770 -19.60 -45.79 -13.31
CA TYR A 770 -18.33 -45.28 -13.86
C TYR A 770 -18.00 -43.88 -13.32
N TYR A 771 -19.02 -43.03 -13.13
CA TYR A 771 -18.86 -41.75 -12.46
C TYR A 771 -18.44 -41.92 -10.99
N ALA A 772 -19.10 -42.81 -10.24
CA ALA A 772 -18.78 -43.10 -8.83
C ALA A 772 -17.40 -43.78 -8.63
N ASP A 773 -16.92 -44.53 -9.61
CA ASP A 773 -15.58 -45.16 -9.65
C ASP A 773 -14.48 -44.18 -10.08
N GLY A 774 -14.82 -42.92 -10.39
CA GLY A 774 -13.87 -41.91 -10.88
C GLY A 774 -13.44 -42.11 -12.34
N SER A 775 -13.94 -43.14 -13.01
CA SER A 775 -13.80 -43.42 -14.45
C SER A 775 -14.67 -42.48 -15.31
N GLU A 776 -14.77 -41.20 -14.94
CA GLU A 776 -15.74 -40.22 -15.46
C GLU A 776 -15.71 -40.08 -16.99
N THR A 777 -14.54 -40.05 -17.62
CA THR A 777 -14.41 -39.98 -19.09
C THR A 777 -15.08 -41.17 -19.80
N LYS A 778 -15.11 -42.35 -19.16
CA LYS A 778 -15.83 -43.53 -19.69
C LYS A 778 -17.34 -43.45 -19.51
N SER A 779 -17.83 -42.64 -18.57
CA SER A 779 -19.28 -42.42 -18.38
C SER A 779 -19.87 -41.47 -19.43
N ILE A 780 -19.06 -40.63 -20.10
CA ILE A 780 -19.52 -39.64 -21.08
C ILE A 780 -20.38 -40.28 -22.19
N PRO A 781 -19.97 -41.36 -22.88
CA PRO A 781 -20.79 -41.95 -23.94
C PRO A 781 -22.12 -42.53 -23.43
N ASN A 782 -22.13 -43.12 -22.24
CA ASN A 782 -23.34 -43.70 -21.66
C ASN A 782 -24.31 -42.61 -21.16
N TYR A 783 -23.82 -41.53 -20.54
CA TYR A 783 -24.66 -40.38 -20.21
C TYR A 783 -25.16 -39.65 -21.46
N GLN A 784 -24.32 -39.51 -22.49
CA GLN A 784 -24.70 -38.92 -23.78
C GLN A 784 -25.83 -39.73 -24.41
N TYR A 785 -25.69 -41.06 -24.51
CA TYR A 785 -26.74 -41.97 -24.97
C TYR A 785 -28.07 -41.77 -24.23
N VAL A 786 -28.04 -41.60 -22.90
CA VAL A 786 -29.23 -41.36 -22.06
C VAL A 786 -29.88 -39.98 -22.30
N ILE A 787 -29.11 -38.91 -22.58
CA ILE A 787 -29.68 -37.57 -22.86
C ILE A 787 -30.06 -37.34 -24.33
N ASP A 788 -29.65 -38.24 -25.23
CA ASP A 788 -30.05 -38.31 -26.63
C ASP A 788 -31.35 -39.13 -26.82
N GLN A 789 -31.75 -39.93 -25.83
CA GLN A 789 -33.08 -40.55 -25.80
C GLN A 789 -34.18 -39.52 -25.45
N PRO A 790 -35.46 -39.81 -25.77
CA PRO A 790 -36.59 -39.05 -25.25
C PRO A 790 -36.56 -38.91 -23.72
N ARG A 791 -37.04 -37.78 -23.19
CA ARG A 791 -36.99 -37.45 -21.75
C ARG A 791 -37.59 -38.59 -20.91
N SER A 792 -36.78 -39.11 -19.99
CA SER A 792 -37.10 -40.17 -19.03
C SER A 792 -36.72 -39.75 -17.61
N GLU A 793 -36.98 -40.60 -16.61
CA GLU A 793 -36.55 -40.39 -15.22
C GLU A 793 -35.01 -40.27 -15.05
N PHE A 794 -34.25 -40.73 -16.03
CA PHE A 794 -32.78 -40.69 -16.03
C PHE A 794 -32.20 -39.39 -16.62
N THR A 795 -32.96 -38.64 -17.42
CA THR A 795 -32.44 -37.51 -18.23
C THR A 795 -31.87 -36.37 -17.37
N GLU A 796 -32.54 -35.95 -16.29
CA GLU A 796 -32.05 -34.86 -15.44
C GLU A 796 -30.76 -35.24 -14.70
N GLN A 797 -30.67 -36.48 -14.20
CA GLN A 797 -29.48 -36.98 -13.53
C GLN A 797 -28.29 -37.07 -14.50
N ALA A 798 -28.54 -37.54 -15.73
CA ALA A 798 -27.52 -37.60 -16.77
C ALA A 798 -27.03 -36.21 -17.22
N LEU A 799 -27.91 -35.23 -17.42
CA LEU A 799 -27.55 -33.83 -17.71
C LEU A 799 -26.69 -33.23 -16.58
N ASN A 800 -27.08 -33.44 -15.32
CA ASN A 800 -26.34 -32.93 -14.16
C ASN A 800 -24.93 -33.54 -14.06
N ARG A 801 -24.83 -34.86 -14.22
CA ARG A 801 -23.54 -35.58 -14.19
C ARG A 801 -22.63 -35.18 -15.35
N LEU A 802 -23.16 -35.11 -16.57
CA LEU A 802 -22.38 -34.69 -17.74
C LEU A 802 -21.87 -33.24 -17.60
N ALA A 803 -22.70 -32.34 -17.06
CA ALA A 803 -22.26 -30.98 -16.73
C ALA A 803 -21.13 -30.96 -15.68
N GLN A 804 -21.22 -31.78 -14.63
CA GLN A 804 -20.14 -31.92 -13.63
C GLN A 804 -18.82 -32.40 -14.27
N ILE A 805 -18.87 -33.33 -15.23
CA ILE A 805 -17.67 -33.81 -15.94
C ILE A 805 -17.02 -32.67 -16.74
N TYR A 806 -17.77 -31.95 -17.57
CA TYR A 806 -17.21 -30.86 -18.39
C TYR A 806 -16.71 -29.66 -17.55
N LEU A 807 -17.36 -29.38 -16.42
CA LEU A 807 -16.87 -28.37 -15.47
C LEU A 807 -15.54 -28.80 -14.83
N LYS A 808 -15.40 -30.08 -14.47
CA LYS A 808 -14.16 -30.64 -13.91
C LYS A 808 -13.00 -30.65 -14.92
N SER A 809 -13.28 -30.91 -16.21
CA SER A 809 -12.29 -30.78 -17.30
C SER A 809 -12.05 -29.33 -17.75
N LYS A 810 -12.77 -28.35 -17.17
CA LYS A 810 -12.77 -26.91 -17.53
C LYS A 810 -13.22 -26.62 -18.98
N GLU A 811 -13.91 -27.55 -19.62
CA GLU A 811 -14.42 -27.44 -20.98
C GLU A 811 -15.72 -26.60 -21.02
N CYS A 812 -15.61 -25.31 -20.71
CA CYS A 812 -16.75 -24.39 -20.61
C CYS A 812 -17.62 -24.37 -21.88
N ASP A 813 -17.01 -24.51 -23.06
CA ASP A 813 -17.74 -24.56 -24.34
C ASP A 813 -18.70 -25.75 -24.48
N LYS A 814 -18.37 -26.89 -23.84
CA LYS A 814 -19.25 -28.08 -23.77
C LYS A 814 -20.17 -28.02 -22.55
N ALA A 815 -19.71 -27.45 -21.44
CA ALA A 815 -20.51 -27.31 -20.24
C ALA A 815 -21.72 -26.39 -20.44
N ILE A 816 -21.55 -25.22 -21.08
CA ILE A 816 -22.61 -24.21 -21.27
C ILE A 816 -23.89 -24.78 -21.90
N PRO A 817 -23.89 -25.47 -23.07
CA PRO A 817 -25.14 -26.00 -23.64
C PRO A 817 -25.81 -27.05 -22.75
N VAL A 818 -25.06 -27.90 -22.06
CA VAL A 818 -25.62 -28.90 -21.11
C VAL A 818 -26.20 -28.21 -19.87
N LEU A 819 -25.54 -27.18 -19.34
CA LEU A 819 -26.00 -26.38 -18.21
C LEU A 819 -27.27 -25.57 -18.57
N VAL A 820 -27.37 -25.03 -19.79
CA VAL A 820 -28.58 -24.34 -20.26
C VAL A 820 -29.76 -25.32 -20.39
N ARG A 821 -29.53 -26.54 -20.91
CA ARG A 821 -30.55 -27.60 -20.89
C ARG A 821 -30.96 -27.93 -19.45
N LEU A 822 -30.00 -28.18 -18.55
CA LEU A 822 -30.27 -28.49 -17.14
C LEU A 822 -31.04 -27.37 -16.42
N GLN A 823 -30.74 -26.09 -16.70
CA GLN A 823 -31.46 -24.95 -16.13
C GLN A 823 -32.97 -24.96 -16.52
N ASN A 824 -33.28 -25.38 -17.74
CA ASN A 824 -34.62 -25.33 -18.30
C ASN A 824 -35.42 -26.62 -18.06
N GLU A 825 -34.78 -27.78 -18.18
CA GLU A 825 -35.42 -29.12 -18.17
C GLU A 825 -35.49 -29.77 -16.79
N ALA A 826 -34.70 -29.32 -15.80
CA ALA A 826 -34.71 -29.90 -14.46
C ALA A 826 -36.06 -29.73 -13.75
N ASP A 827 -36.47 -30.75 -12.99
CA ASP A 827 -37.58 -30.68 -12.05
C ASP A 827 -37.08 -30.29 -10.64
N TYR A 828 -35.85 -30.68 -10.26
CA TYR A 828 -35.29 -30.34 -8.95
C TYR A 828 -34.70 -28.92 -8.91
N PRO A 829 -35.16 -28.02 -8.03
CA PRO A 829 -34.65 -26.65 -7.93
C PRO A 829 -33.14 -26.56 -7.64
N GLN A 830 -32.57 -27.54 -6.95
CA GLN A 830 -31.13 -27.63 -6.66
C GLN A 830 -30.30 -27.70 -7.96
N ASN A 831 -30.79 -28.40 -8.98
CA ASN A 831 -30.08 -28.58 -10.24
C ASN A 831 -30.17 -27.32 -11.12
N LYS A 832 -31.27 -26.55 -11.04
CA LYS A 832 -31.37 -25.20 -11.63
C LYS A 832 -30.40 -24.22 -10.98
N ASN A 833 -30.28 -24.24 -9.65
CA ASN A 833 -29.32 -23.40 -8.92
C ASN A 833 -27.88 -23.77 -9.28
N PHE A 834 -27.56 -25.07 -9.36
CA PHE A 834 -26.27 -25.57 -9.82
C PHE A 834 -25.95 -25.09 -11.24
N ALA A 835 -26.92 -25.16 -12.16
CA ALA A 835 -26.74 -24.66 -13.52
C ALA A 835 -26.40 -23.16 -13.56
N GLN A 836 -27.20 -22.33 -12.88
CA GLN A 836 -27.00 -20.88 -12.83
C GLN A 836 -25.65 -20.48 -12.21
N ALA A 837 -25.27 -21.12 -11.09
CA ALA A 837 -24.02 -20.85 -10.38
C ALA A 837 -22.76 -21.23 -11.16
N ASN A 838 -22.84 -22.21 -12.07
CA ASN A 838 -21.74 -22.55 -12.96
C ASN A 838 -21.75 -21.74 -14.26
N LEU A 839 -22.93 -21.42 -14.81
CA LEU A 839 -23.04 -20.53 -15.97
C LEU A 839 -22.41 -19.16 -15.71
N MET A 840 -22.66 -18.52 -14.55
CA MET A 840 -22.03 -17.23 -14.23
C MET A 840 -20.49 -17.30 -14.24
N LYS A 841 -19.91 -18.42 -13.79
CA LYS A 841 -18.46 -18.66 -13.76
C LYS A 841 -17.90 -18.91 -15.16
N CYS A 842 -18.53 -19.82 -15.92
CA CYS A 842 -18.14 -20.10 -17.31
C CYS A 842 -18.19 -18.85 -18.20
N TYR A 843 -19.21 -18.00 -18.06
CA TYR A 843 -19.29 -16.73 -18.78
C TYR A 843 -18.20 -15.74 -18.32
N TYR A 844 -17.91 -15.65 -17.02
CA TYR A 844 -16.84 -14.80 -16.50
C TYR A 844 -15.46 -15.19 -17.05
N ASP A 845 -15.14 -16.49 -17.02
CA ASP A 845 -13.88 -17.03 -17.54
C ASP A 845 -13.73 -16.83 -19.05
N LYS A 846 -14.85 -16.86 -19.80
CA LYS A 846 -14.91 -16.50 -21.23
C LYS A 846 -14.92 -15.00 -21.50
N LYS A 847 -14.87 -14.14 -20.48
CA LYS A 847 -15.00 -12.67 -20.55
C LYS A 847 -16.33 -12.17 -21.13
N ASP A 848 -17.36 -13.01 -21.12
CA ASP A 848 -18.74 -12.63 -21.43
C ASP A 848 -19.37 -12.03 -20.17
N TYR A 849 -18.94 -10.80 -19.86
CA TYR A 849 -19.27 -10.14 -18.60
C TYR A 849 -20.77 -9.84 -18.46
N ASP A 850 -21.48 -9.57 -19.56
CA ASP A 850 -22.91 -9.29 -19.55
C ASP A 850 -23.72 -10.55 -19.18
N ASN A 851 -23.50 -11.68 -19.85
CA ASN A 851 -24.17 -12.93 -19.50
C ASN A 851 -23.74 -13.46 -18.12
N SER A 852 -22.49 -13.21 -17.72
CA SER A 852 -22.00 -13.52 -16.38
C SER A 852 -22.75 -12.76 -15.28
N VAL A 853 -22.95 -11.44 -15.46
CA VAL A 853 -23.74 -10.61 -14.53
C VAL A 853 -25.20 -11.05 -14.49
N ILE A 854 -25.83 -11.32 -15.64
CA ILE A 854 -27.23 -11.80 -15.72
C ILE A 854 -27.39 -13.13 -14.98
N ALA A 855 -26.44 -14.06 -15.10
CA ALA A 855 -26.47 -15.33 -14.37
C ALA A 855 -26.22 -15.14 -12.87
N ALA A 856 -25.30 -14.26 -12.48
CA ALA A 856 -25.00 -13.95 -11.08
C ALA A 856 -26.16 -13.23 -10.37
N GLU A 857 -26.87 -12.33 -11.05
CA GLU A 857 -28.05 -11.65 -10.49
C GLU A 857 -29.18 -12.65 -10.17
N LYS A 858 -29.45 -13.62 -11.06
CA LYS A 858 -30.40 -14.72 -10.80
C LYS A 858 -30.01 -15.57 -9.57
N VAL A 859 -28.72 -15.79 -9.35
CA VAL A 859 -28.20 -16.51 -8.17
C VAL A 859 -28.41 -15.71 -6.88
N LEU A 860 -28.27 -14.38 -6.93
CA LEU A 860 -28.47 -13.46 -5.80
C LEU A 860 -29.95 -13.29 -5.44
N GLU A 861 -30.83 -13.16 -6.43
CA GLU A 861 -32.30 -13.05 -6.27
C GLU A 861 -32.91 -14.28 -5.60
N ASN A 862 -32.33 -15.46 -5.82
CA ASN A 862 -32.85 -16.71 -5.30
C ASN A 862 -32.62 -16.82 -3.77
N PRO A 863 -33.69 -16.85 -2.93
CA PRO A 863 -33.53 -16.90 -1.49
C PRO A 863 -32.88 -18.20 -0.99
N LYS A 864 -32.96 -19.29 -1.78
CA LYS A 864 -32.46 -20.63 -1.43
C LYS A 864 -31.01 -20.90 -1.88
N SER A 865 -30.35 -19.99 -2.61
CA SER A 865 -28.93 -20.18 -2.96
C SER A 865 -28.05 -20.16 -1.71
N ASP A 866 -27.04 -21.02 -1.68
CA ASP A 866 -26.04 -21.09 -0.62
C ASP A 866 -25.29 -19.75 -0.42
N ALA A 867 -24.86 -19.49 0.82
CA ALA A 867 -24.21 -18.24 1.19
C ALA A 867 -22.85 -18.03 0.49
N GLY A 868 -22.07 -19.11 0.29
CA GLY A 868 -20.82 -19.05 -0.47
C GLY A 868 -21.07 -18.81 -1.95
N VAL A 869 -22.09 -19.46 -2.52
CA VAL A 869 -22.49 -19.25 -3.93
C VAL A 869 -23.02 -17.83 -4.17
N LYS A 870 -23.73 -17.24 -3.20
CA LYS A 870 -24.11 -15.80 -3.24
C LYS A 870 -22.90 -14.87 -3.11
N ALA A 871 -21.89 -15.23 -2.32
CA ALA A 871 -20.64 -14.47 -2.26
C ALA A 871 -19.90 -14.49 -3.61
N ASP A 872 -19.74 -15.66 -4.23
CA ASP A 872 -19.17 -15.81 -5.57
C ASP A 872 -19.90 -14.94 -6.61
N ALA A 873 -21.23 -14.98 -6.62
CA ALA A 873 -22.05 -14.16 -7.50
C ALA A 873 -21.81 -12.65 -7.26
N GLN A 874 -21.72 -12.23 -5.99
CA GLN A 874 -21.50 -10.83 -5.64
C GLN A 874 -20.10 -10.34 -6.04
N ILE A 875 -19.08 -11.20 -5.99
CA ILE A 875 -17.71 -10.95 -6.49
C ILE A 875 -17.71 -10.78 -8.01
N ILE A 876 -18.36 -11.71 -8.71
CA ILE A 876 -18.50 -11.66 -10.17
C ILE A 876 -19.15 -10.34 -10.61
N VAL A 877 -20.28 -9.95 -9.99
CA VAL A 877 -20.95 -8.68 -10.30
C VAL A 877 -20.03 -7.48 -10.07
N ALA A 878 -19.28 -7.45 -8.96
CA ALA A 878 -18.38 -6.33 -8.64
C ALA A 878 -17.24 -6.19 -9.66
N ARG A 879 -16.56 -7.30 -10.00
CA ARG A 879 -15.42 -7.30 -10.91
C ARG A 879 -15.83 -7.14 -12.37
N ALA A 880 -16.90 -7.79 -12.81
CA ALA A 880 -17.44 -7.63 -14.17
C ALA A 880 -17.95 -6.21 -14.42
N ALA A 881 -18.58 -5.57 -13.42
CA ALA A 881 -18.98 -4.17 -13.53
C ALA A 881 -17.77 -3.21 -13.66
N MET A 882 -16.65 -3.48 -13.00
CA MET A 882 -15.40 -2.73 -13.22
C MET A 882 -14.84 -2.93 -14.63
N GLN A 883 -14.85 -4.17 -15.17
CA GLN A 883 -14.35 -4.45 -16.52
C GLN A 883 -15.21 -3.82 -17.63
N THR A 884 -16.52 -3.66 -17.39
CA THR A 884 -17.48 -3.05 -18.32
C THR A 884 -17.65 -1.54 -18.15
N GLY A 885 -16.94 -0.92 -17.18
CA GLY A 885 -17.04 0.51 -16.88
C GLY A 885 -18.33 0.94 -16.18
N ASN A 886 -19.14 0.00 -15.70
CA ASN A 886 -20.37 0.29 -14.95
C ASN A 886 -20.04 0.59 -13.47
N GLU A 887 -19.43 1.76 -13.24
CA GLU A 887 -18.93 2.20 -11.92
C GLU A 887 -20.03 2.21 -10.83
N ASP A 888 -21.27 2.57 -11.16
CA ASP A 888 -22.40 2.55 -10.20
C ASP A 888 -22.74 1.14 -9.73
N LYS A 889 -22.85 0.16 -10.66
CA LYS A 889 -23.08 -1.25 -10.29
C LYS A 889 -21.89 -1.82 -9.51
N ALA A 890 -20.66 -1.47 -9.90
CA ALA A 890 -19.45 -1.89 -9.19
C ALA A 890 -19.42 -1.35 -7.75
N LYS A 891 -19.70 -0.07 -7.55
CA LYS A 891 -19.76 0.59 -6.24
C LYS A 891 -20.81 -0.05 -5.34
N ALA A 892 -22.02 -0.28 -5.84
CA ALA A 892 -23.08 -0.96 -5.11
C ALA A 892 -22.71 -2.42 -4.74
N ALA A 893 -21.96 -3.10 -5.60
CA ALA A 893 -21.50 -4.46 -5.38
C ALA A 893 -20.36 -4.54 -4.33
N TYR A 894 -19.33 -3.69 -4.43
CA TYR A 894 -18.24 -3.64 -3.43
C TYR A 894 -18.73 -3.19 -2.05
N ALA A 895 -19.72 -2.29 -1.97
CA ALA A 895 -20.35 -1.94 -0.70
C ALA A 895 -20.97 -3.16 0.01
N LYS A 896 -21.63 -4.06 -0.74
CA LYS A 896 -22.16 -5.33 -0.21
C LYS A 896 -21.04 -6.30 0.19
N LEU A 897 -19.97 -6.40 -0.60
CA LEU A 897 -18.79 -7.23 -0.27
C LEU A 897 -18.09 -6.74 1.00
N SER A 898 -17.98 -5.43 1.21
CA SER A 898 -17.30 -4.87 2.39
C SER A 898 -17.94 -5.28 3.73
N ALA A 899 -19.22 -5.69 3.73
CA ALA A 899 -19.92 -6.15 4.94
C ALA A 899 -19.68 -7.63 5.29
N THR A 900 -19.19 -8.44 4.35
CA THR A 900 -19.15 -9.92 4.48
C THR A 900 -17.80 -10.54 4.14
N SER A 901 -16.95 -9.84 3.37
CA SER A 901 -15.65 -10.33 2.92
C SER A 901 -14.60 -10.39 4.03
N LYS A 902 -13.60 -11.25 3.82
CA LYS A 902 -12.41 -11.40 4.67
C LYS A 902 -11.18 -11.55 3.78
N GLY A 903 -10.00 -11.36 4.36
CA GLY A 903 -8.73 -11.50 3.64
C GLY A 903 -8.61 -10.56 2.45
N GLU A 904 -8.09 -11.07 1.33
CA GLU A 904 -7.78 -10.28 0.13
C GLU A 904 -9.00 -9.56 -0.46
N LEU A 905 -10.16 -10.22 -0.48
CA LEU A 905 -11.39 -9.63 -1.03
C LEU A 905 -11.87 -8.41 -0.22
N ALA A 906 -11.61 -8.39 1.09
CA ALA A 906 -11.90 -7.23 1.92
C ALA A 906 -10.88 -6.10 1.71
N ALA A 907 -9.63 -6.45 1.37
CA ALA A 907 -8.63 -5.48 0.93
C ALA A 907 -9.02 -4.83 -0.41
N GLU A 908 -9.46 -5.63 -1.38
CA GLU A 908 -10.01 -5.19 -2.68
C GLU A 908 -11.23 -4.27 -2.49
N ALA A 909 -12.20 -4.67 -1.66
CA ALA A 909 -13.40 -3.88 -1.40
C ALA A 909 -13.09 -2.53 -0.72
N LEU A 910 -12.12 -2.48 0.20
CA LEU A 910 -11.66 -1.23 0.82
C LEU A 910 -10.89 -0.34 -0.16
N TYR A 911 -10.10 -0.92 -1.07
CA TYR A 911 -9.46 -0.17 -2.14
C TYR A 911 -10.51 0.49 -3.05
N TYR A 912 -11.55 -0.23 -3.46
CA TYR A 912 -12.60 0.36 -4.31
C TYR A 912 -13.49 1.36 -3.56
N ASP A 913 -13.77 1.16 -2.27
CA ASP A 913 -14.41 2.18 -1.41
C ASP A 913 -13.59 3.49 -1.37
N ALA A 914 -12.27 3.40 -1.27
CA ALA A 914 -11.39 4.56 -1.39
C ALA A 914 -11.45 5.16 -2.82
N TYR A 915 -11.32 4.35 -3.86
CA TYR A 915 -11.34 4.77 -5.28
C TYR A 915 -12.57 5.63 -5.62
N PHE A 916 -13.77 5.16 -5.24
CA PHE A 916 -15.00 5.91 -5.51
C PHE A 916 -15.07 7.21 -4.70
N LYS A 917 -14.54 7.25 -3.47
CA LYS A 917 -14.45 8.50 -2.68
C LYS A 917 -13.48 9.50 -3.29
N THR A 918 -12.35 9.05 -3.86
CA THR A 918 -11.45 9.92 -4.63
C THR A 918 -12.12 10.50 -5.87
N LYS A 919 -12.82 9.68 -6.67
CA LYS A 919 -13.63 10.15 -7.81
C LYS A 919 -14.68 11.19 -7.42
N GLU A 920 -15.26 11.08 -6.22
CA GLU A 920 -16.21 12.05 -5.65
C GLU A 920 -15.56 13.30 -5.03
N GLY A 921 -14.23 13.44 -5.05
CA GLY A 921 -13.50 14.54 -4.40
C GLY A 921 -13.46 14.47 -2.87
N LYS A 922 -13.87 13.36 -2.26
CA LYS A 922 -13.92 13.14 -0.80
C LYS A 922 -12.58 12.60 -0.29
N PHE A 923 -11.52 13.39 -0.49
CA PHE A 923 -10.14 12.98 -0.27
C PHE A 923 -9.84 12.48 1.15
N ASP A 924 -10.29 13.17 2.20
CA ASP A 924 -10.08 12.71 3.60
C ASP A 924 -10.79 11.37 3.91
N ALA A 925 -12.00 11.19 3.38
CA ALA A 925 -12.76 9.95 3.56
C ALA A 925 -12.14 8.78 2.78
N SER A 926 -11.53 9.06 1.62
CA SER A 926 -10.71 8.09 0.89
C SER A 926 -9.42 7.77 1.64
N ASN A 927 -8.70 8.76 2.15
CA ASN A 927 -7.47 8.57 2.93
C ASN A 927 -7.74 7.70 4.17
N THR A 928 -8.87 7.92 4.85
CA THR A 928 -9.32 7.08 5.97
C THR A 928 -9.55 5.62 5.54
N ALA A 929 -10.10 5.38 4.35
CA ALA A 929 -10.28 4.03 3.81
C ALA A 929 -8.93 3.36 3.44
N VAL A 930 -8.00 4.11 2.84
CA VAL A 930 -6.63 3.63 2.58
C VAL A 930 -5.86 3.32 3.87
N GLN A 931 -5.97 4.16 4.89
CA GLN A 931 -5.36 3.90 6.20
C GLN A 931 -5.93 2.61 6.83
N LYS A 932 -7.25 2.39 6.74
CA LYS A 932 -7.90 1.16 7.21
C LYS A 932 -7.43 -0.08 6.42
N LEU A 933 -7.25 0.06 5.11
CA LEU A 933 -6.66 -0.97 4.23
C LEU A 933 -5.23 -1.31 4.66
N ALA A 934 -4.35 -0.31 4.77
CA ALA A 934 -2.96 -0.50 5.19
C ALA A 934 -2.85 -1.11 6.60
N LYS A 935 -3.69 -0.68 7.55
CA LYS A 935 -3.67 -1.14 8.95
C LYS A 935 -4.21 -2.55 9.14
N ASN A 936 -5.36 -2.87 8.55
CA ASN A 936 -6.08 -4.12 8.83
C ASN A 936 -5.76 -5.24 7.83
N TYR A 937 -5.17 -4.90 6.68
CA TYR A 937 -4.96 -5.81 5.55
C TYR A 937 -3.53 -5.72 4.98
N SER A 938 -2.55 -5.36 5.82
CA SER A 938 -1.12 -5.19 5.46
C SER A 938 -0.48 -6.38 4.73
N ALA A 939 -0.98 -7.61 4.94
CA ALA A 939 -0.56 -8.80 4.21
C ALA A 939 -0.86 -8.73 2.71
N TYR A 940 -1.90 -7.98 2.31
CA TYR A 940 -2.37 -7.86 0.92
C TYR A 940 -1.73 -6.65 0.23
N LYS A 941 -0.39 -6.70 0.15
CA LYS A 941 0.46 -5.57 -0.27
C LYS A 941 0.07 -4.95 -1.62
N TYR A 942 -0.45 -5.72 -2.59
CA TYR A 942 -0.90 -5.20 -3.88
C TYR A 942 -1.97 -4.10 -3.74
N TYR A 943 -3.07 -4.41 -3.05
CA TYR A 943 -4.13 -3.42 -2.79
C TYR A 943 -3.64 -2.30 -1.87
N GLY A 944 -2.77 -2.60 -0.90
CA GLY A 944 -2.09 -1.58 -0.09
C GLY A 944 -1.33 -0.57 -0.94
N ALA A 945 -0.52 -1.03 -1.90
CA ALA A 945 0.25 -0.19 -2.82
C ALA A 945 -0.66 0.69 -3.69
N LYS A 946 -1.70 0.11 -4.29
CA LYS A 946 -2.70 0.89 -5.07
C LYS A 946 -3.44 1.91 -4.22
N GLY A 947 -3.73 1.57 -2.97
CA GLY A 947 -4.29 2.49 -1.98
C GLY A 947 -3.34 3.66 -1.70
N LEU A 948 -2.04 3.42 -1.54
CA LEU A 948 -1.04 4.47 -1.34
C LEU A 948 -0.92 5.41 -2.55
N VAL A 949 -0.91 4.88 -3.78
CA VAL A 949 -0.93 5.72 -5.00
C VAL A 949 -2.18 6.60 -5.03
N LEU A 950 -3.35 6.04 -4.71
CA LEU A 950 -4.60 6.80 -4.61
C LEU A 950 -4.54 7.88 -3.51
N MET A 951 -3.96 7.56 -2.35
CA MET A 951 -3.76 8.48 -1.23
C MET A 951 -2.81 9.64 -1.59
N ALA A 952 -1.80 9.40 -2.43
CA ALA A 952 -0.97 10.47 -2.96
C ALA A 952 -1.77 11.44 -3.85
N LYS A 953 -2.61 10.92 -4.77
CA LYS A 953 -3.51 11.75 -5.60
C LYS A 953 -4.47 12.57 -4.74
N ASN A 954 -5.00 11.98 -3.66
CA ASN A 954 -5.83 12.67 -2.69
C ASN A 954 -5.09 13.81 -1.98
N PHE A 955 -3.85 13.60 -1.54
CA PHE A 955 -3.04 14.66 -0.93
C PHE A 955 -2.72 15.78 -1.92
N TYR A 956 -2.44 15.46 -3.18
CA TYR A 956 -2.25 16.47 -4.21
C TYR A 956 -3.54 17.29 -4.43
N GLY A 957 -4.71 16.64 -4.47
CA GLY A 957 -6.02 17.29 -4.48
C GLY A 957 -6.31 18.16 -3.24
N LEU A 958 -5.74 17.81 -2.08
CA LEU A 958 -5.75 18.60 -0.84
C LEU A 958 -4.67 19.70 -0.80
N LYS A 959 -3.93 19.92 -1.90
CA LYS A 959 -2.82 20.89 -2.03
C LYS A 959 -1.64 20.59 -1.11
N ASP A 960 -1.34 19.31 -0.92
CA ASP A 960 -0.22 18.81 -0.12
C ASP A 960 0.77 18.03 -1.00
N SER A 961 1.52 18.78 -1.80
CA SER A 961 2.47 18.26 -2.80
C SER A 961 3.61 17.49 -2.13
N TYR A 962 4.02 17.88 -0.93
CA TYR A 962 4.94 17.10 -0.10
C TYR A 962 4.41 15.69 0.23
N GLN A 963 3.22 15.57 0.84
CA GLN A 963 2.69 14.24 1.17
C GLN A 963 2.45 13.38 -0.07
N ALA A 964 1.98 13.99 -1.16
CA ALA A 964 1.77 13.30 -2.42
C ALA A 964 3.08 12.70 -2.97
N THR A 965 4.11 13.53 -3.14
CA THR A 965 5.41 13.05 -3.67
C THR A 965 6.12 12.08 -2.73
N TYR A 966 6.12 12.33 -1.42
CA TYR A 966 6.72 11.42 -0.43
C TYR A 966 6.10 10.02 -0.48
N ILE A 967 4.77 9.91 -0.61
CA ILE A 967 4.09 8.62 -0.71
C ILE A 967 4.43 7.93 -2.04
N LEU A 968 4.46 8.66 -3.15
CA LEU A 968 4.81 8.09 -4.46
C LEU A 968 6.25 7.58 -4.50
N ASP A 969 7.21 8.35 -4.01
CA ASP A 969 8.61 7.90 -3.87
C ASP A 969 8.70 6.65 -2.98
N ASN A 970 7.94 6.57 -1.89
CA ASN A 970 7.88 5.37 -1.05
C ASN A 970 7.24 4.17 -1.75
N VAL A 971 6.21 4.37 -2.59
CA VAL A 971 5.63 3.28 -3.41
C VAL A 971 6.66 2.76 -4.41
N ILE A 972 7.32 3.66 -5.15
CA ILE A 972 8.32 3.31 -6.17
C ILE A 972 9.49 2.50 -5.57
N ASN A 973 9.96 2.88 -4.38
CA ASN A 973 11.11 2.25 -3.75
C ASN A 973 10.80 0.93 -3.01
N ASN A 974 9.58 0.77 -2.46
CA ASN A 974 9.26 -0.37 -1.56
C ASN A 974 8.34 -1.44 -2.17
N PHE A 975 7.73 -1.20 -3.33
CA PHE A 975 6.74 -2.10 -3.95
C PHE A 975 7.14 -2.57 -5.35
N THR A 976 8.45 -2.79 -5.56
CA THR A 976 9.04 -3.24 -6.85
C THR A 976 8.45 -4.54 -7.39
N ASP A 977 7.84 -5.37 -6.54
CA ASP A 977 7.14 -6.61 -6.92
C ASP A 977 5.84 -6.37 -7.72
N TYR A 978 5.34 -5.12 -7.76
CA TYR A 978 4.09 -4.72 -8.41
C TYR A 978 4.34 -3.66 -9.51
N PRO A 979 4.86 -4.06 -10.68
CA PRO A 979 5.33 -3.13 -11.70
C PRO A 979 4.22 -2.22 -12.26
N ASP A 980 2.98 -2.70 -12.34
CA ASP A 980 1.82 -1.90 -12.76
C ASP A 980 1.58 -0.70 -11.82
N VAL A 981 1.70 -0.93 -10.51
CA VAL A 981 1.51 0.10 -9.48
C VAL A 981 2.71 1.06 -9.43
N VAL A 982 3.92 0.54 -9.63
CA VAL A 982 5.15 1.36 -9.69
C VAL A 982 5.16 2.29 -10.90
N GLU A 983 4.72 1.83 -12.08
CA GLU A 983 4.61 2.69 -13.26
C GLU A 983 3.49 3.74 -13.11
N GLU A 984 2.35 3.41 -12.49
CA GLU A 984 1.34 4.41 -12.12
C GLU A 984 1.93 5.47 -11.17
N ALA A 985 2.68 5.04 -10.15
CA ALA A 985 3.30 5.94 -9.18
C ALA A 985 4.34 6.87 -9.81
N LYS A 986 5.20 6.37 -10.71
CA LYS A 986 6.16 7.20 -11.47
C LYS A 986 5.45 8.23 -12.35
N THR A 987 4.38 7.82 -13.02
CA THR A 987 3.59 8.69 -13.91
C THR A 987 2.99 9.85 -13.13
N GLU A 988 2.33 9.55 -12.01
CA GLU A 988 1.74 10.57 -11.12
C GLU A 988 2.81 11.50 -10.53
N LEU A 989 3.95 10.95 -10.08
CA LEU A 989 5.05 11.72 -9.50
C LEU A 989 5.64 12.71 -10.51
N SER A 990 5.78 12.28 -11.77
CA SER A 990 6.29 13.11 -12.86
C SER A 990 5.31 14.21 -13.25
N ALA A 991 4.00 13.92 -13.23
CA ALA A 991 2.96 14.92 -13.46
C ALA A 991 2.95 16.00 -12.36
N ILE A 992 3.02 15.61 -11.08
CA ILE A 992 3.09 16.54 -9.94
C ILE A 992 4.35 17.41 -10.02
N LYS A 993 5.53 16.81 -10.25
CA LYS A 993 6.79 17.56 -10.39
C LYS A 993 6.75 18.55 -11.55
N LEU A 994 6.19 18.17 -12.70
CA LEU A 994 6.04 19.06 -13.84
C LEU A 994 5.17 20.28 -13.52
N GLU A 995 4.06 20.08 -12.81
CA GLU A 995 3.15 21.18 -12.41
C GLU A 995 3.80 22.10 -11.36
N GLU A 996 4.36 21.54 -10.29
CA GLU A 996 5.04 22.30 -9.23
C GLU A 996 6.29 23.03 -9.75
N SER A 997 6.98 22.47 -10.77
CA SER A 997 8.12 23.16 -11.41
C SER A 997 7.75 24.48 -12.07
N LYS A 998 6.45 24.79 -12.26
CA LYS A 998 5.99 26.09 -12.78
C LYS A 998 6.16 27.21 -11.76
N THR A 999 6.04 26.92 -10.47
CA THR A 999 6.07 27.88 -9.35
C THR A 999 7.30 27.73 -8.46
N ASN A 1000 7.89 26.53 -8.38
CA ASN A 1000 9.15 26.27 -7.67
C ASN A 1000 10.30 25.99 -8.67
N SER A 1001 11.39 26.75 -8.55
CA SER A 1001 12.60 26.67 -9.36
C SER A 1001 13.64 25.66 -8.86
N SER A 1002 13.46 25.11 -7.66
CA SER A 1002 14.31 24.05 -7.08
C SER A 1002 13.95 22.64 -7.54
N ILE A 1003 12.82 22.47 -8.24
CA ILE A 1003 12.35 21.17 -8.75
C ILE A 1003 12.98 20.91 -10.11
N ASN A 1004 13.56 19.72 -10.29
CA ASN A 1004 14.12 19.32 -11.58
C ASN A 1004 13.00 18.82 -12.51
N LYS A 1005 13.16 19.08 -13.81
CA LYS A 1005 12.21 18.66 -14.85
C LYS A 1005 12.55 17.29 -15.43
#